data_AF-L2G125-F1
#
_entry.id   AF-L2G125-F1
#
_cell.length_a   1.000
_cell.length_b   1.000
_cell.length_c   1.000
_cell.angle_alpha   90.00
_cell.angle_beta   90.00
_cell.angle_gamma   90.00
#
_symmetry.space_group_name_H-M   'P 1'
#
loop_
_entity.id
_entity.type
_entity.pdbx_description
1 polymer ?
#
loop_
_entity_poly.entity_id
_entity_poly.type
_entity_poly.pdbx_seq_one_letter_code
_entity_poly.pdbx_strand_id
1 'polypeptide(L)'
;MPATINGSDGHQLIDEFTILTPNAMLGYGYDSDHFWYGIEKYKPAAIIVDSGSTDGGPYKLGMGKMTCGRGSYVRDLEPILEACFHHKIKVLVGSAGGDGSNKHVAEMLDLVTEIAERKGYSFKVATIQAGMDREWIKSRISQNRVGPCGPVEPLLPEVVDGAVDVVAQMGSEPYLEALKENPDIIIGGRSYDPAPFAGFSIARGVLPDVAWHMGKIMECGGICAVPKGRSMIATMRRDSFDLTPLSPAERCTPLSVAAHTLYEKTRPDRLPGPGGVLNLDGAKYEQVTPKTCRVSGAKFETTPYQVKLEGVGHLGYRTIFIGGIRDAILIDQIDNFLERVRVYSQKLFPDLDKSEQCQLLYHVYGKDGVMGPLEPVQARPHEIAVLGEVVAPTSELSHTIANNVRASILHFAYPDQVATTGNFASPLSPHEQDAGAVFKFSLYHLVDLDDGEEASIFPIRTQTIGSSQASPEPVTHLSSDVFSKIDNGELTPLTSKSVPQEEAPLSQVARIIRSKNSGPFEMTFDVMFDDESVYRRVREANVLTNETIKKLYRVTDDDILTNMYFDPALAWKCTIKRPWAQGSVGERDTLGTQQHAPLLGIRIPAAKAAVHPKTNGVAVASSQVIPRESFSAQDVVQEIWKGLKLPAEALSALNLENDGGPTLPSSFKIGVLAQSSIALSALAAAQIHALRNESSVPAVDVPLEHATVEFKSERLYILDGKPTPCPWGPIGGLHKTSDGHVRVHDSFPNHRDGILDLVGLPHSSTREQLSEKLSEWASIDVETAATVDGKLATYALRSYRQWDALPQSRAISNFPIDVTQLSPEEPAGLPARMRSGNTKCLQGLRVVEMSRVIAAPLCGKTLAAHGADVIWVTSPNLPDLPTMDRDFGRGKRTVQLDVRKPSDKERLIELIKTADVFIQGFRPGSLASHGLSPEEIVKMNPSIIIANMSAFGSQGPWSGRRGYDSLVQTCSGMNISEAEHAGKGEPARPTPCQALDHAGGYWLATGVIAALYKRATLGGSWRVDVSLAGVMKYLRSLGQYPAATGFEVKDYEKPEDVRNVLFETRETGFGSMTAIRHSARVDGVEVGWDVMPKPLGSDSPEWIH
;
A
#
# COMPACT_ATOMS: atom_id res chain seq x y z
N MET A 1 20.61 -22.33 -6.94
CA MET A 1 19.92 -23.65 -6.76
C MET A 1 20.65 -24.41 -5.66
N PRO A 2 20.01 -24.82 -4.54
CA PRO A 2 20.63 -25.77 -3.61
C PRO A 2 20.32 -27.21 -4.04
N ALA A 3 21.30 -28.08 -3.86
CA ALA A 3 21.26 -29.49 -4.23
C ALA A 3 20.06 -30.24 -3.63
N THR A 4 19.34 -30.94 -4.50
CA THR A 4 18.28 -31.89 -4.19
C THR A 4 18.83 -33.07 -3.39
N ILE A 5 18.50 -33.15 -2.10
CA ILE A 5 18.55 -34.40 -1.33
C ILE A 5 17.30 -35.19 -1.71
N ASN A 6 17.46 -36.20 -2.56
CA ASN A 6 16.37 -37.09 -2.95
C ASN A 6 15.97 -38.04 -1.80
N GLY A 7 14.65 -38.19 -1.67
CA GLY A 7 13.90 -38.89 -0.63
C GLY A 7 14.33 -40.30 -0.22
N SER A 8 14.17 -40.55 1.07
CA SER A 8 13.49 -41.75 1.58
C SER A 8 12.80 -41.40 2.90
N ASP A 9 11.59 -41.92 3.10
CA ASP A 9 10.73 -41.65 4.24
C ASP A 9 11.41 -41.91 5.58
N GLY A 10 11.39 -40.88 6.42
CA GLY A 10 11.76 -40.92 7.82
C GLY A 10 11.48 -39.56 8.44
N HIS A 11 10.35 -39.41 9.13
CA HIS A 11 10.15 -38.30 10.06
C HIS A 11 11.28 -38.35 11.10
N GLN A 12 12.40 -37.68 10.85
CA GLN A 12 13.36 -37.37 11.90
C GLN A 12 12.65 -36.42 12.86
N LEU A 13 12.10 -37.01 13.93
CA LEU A 13 11.71 -36.34 15.15
C LEU A 13 12.92 -35.53 15.59
N ILE A 14 12.84 -34.20 15.50
CA ILE A 14 13.78 -33.37 16.23
C ILE A 14 13.41 -33.46 17.70
N ASP A 15 14.39 -33.68 18.57
CA ASP A 15 14.14 -33.63 20.01
C ASP A 15 13.72 -32.21 20.39
N GLU A 16 12.65 -32.10 21.18
CA GLU A 16 12.17 -30.83 21.71
C GLU A 16 13.27 -30.17 22.55
N PHE A 17 13.52 -28.88 22.32
CA PHE A 17 14.54 -28.11 23.06
C PHE A 17 14.02 -26.73 23.44
N THR A 18 14.64 -26.11 24.44
CA THR A 18 14.21 -24.81 24.95
C THR A 18 15.26 -23.72 24.72
N ILE A 19 14.79 -22.49 24.49
CA ILE A 19 15.59 -21.27 24.40
C ILE A 19 15.12 -20.31 25.50
N LEU A 20 16.05 -19.79 26.28
CA LEU A 20 15.78 -18.79 27.32
C LEU A 20 16.17 -17.41 26.81
N THR A 21 15.25 -16.46 26.89
CA THR A 21 15.57 -15.03 26.73
C THR A 21 15.34 -14.31 28.06
N PRO A 22 16.42 -13.86 28.74
CA PRO A 22 16.29 -13.24 30.05
C PRO A 22 15.67 -11.85 29.95
N ASN A 23 15.92 -11.13 28.86
CA ASN A 23 15.37 -9.81 28.60
C ASN A 23 15.50 -9.44 27.11
N ALA A 24 14.74 -8.42 26.68
CA ALA A 24 14.75 -7.85 25.33
C ALA A 24 16.01 -7.06 24.97
N MET A 25 16.76 -6.59 25.97
CA MET A 25 17.96 -5.79 25.78
C MET A 25 18.92 -6.07 26.92
N LEU A 26 20.16 -6.41 26.57
CA LEU A 26 21.19 -6.65 27.57
C LEU A 26 21.57 -5.33 28.27
N GLY A 27 21.65 -5.35 29.59
CA GLY A 27 21.92 -4.18 30.45
C GLY A 27 20.66 -3.55 31.06
N TYR A 28 19.46 -3.83 30.54
CA TYR A 28 18.21 -3.33 31.13
C TYR A 28 17.83 -4.04 32.43
N GLY A 29 18.42 -5.20 32.72
CA GLY A 29 18.18 -5.98 33.94
C GLY A 29 17.06 -7.01 33.81
N TYR A 30 17.18 -8.09 34.57
CA TYR A 30 16.15 -9.11 34.73
C TYR A 30 16.20 -9.64 36.16
N ASP A 31 15.15 -10.35 36.58
CA ASP A 31 15.10 -10.97 37.90
C ASP A 31 15.97 -12.23 37.91
N SER A 32 16.99 -12.24 38.77
CA SER A 32 17.97 -13.32 38.83
C SER A 32 17.35 -14.63 39.29
N ASP A 33 16.34 -14.60 40.16
CA ASP A 33 15.70 -15.82 40.66
C ASP A 33 14.87 -16.46 39.55
N HIS A 34 14.15 -15.66 38.77
CA HIS A 34 13.41 -16.14 37.60
C HIS A 34 14.34 -16.72 36.53
N PHE A 35 15.49 -16.08 36.29
CA PHE A 35 16.50 -16.58 35.36
C PHE A 35 17.00 -17.97 35.76
N TRP A 36 17.49 -18.13 36.99
CA TRP A 36 18.01 -19.41 37.48
C TRP A 36 16.94 -20.48 37.58
N TYR A 37 15.70 -20.12 37.95
CA TYR A 37 14.55 -21.03 37.85
C TYR A 37 14.36 -21.53 36.40
N GLY A 38 14.48 -20.65 35.41
CA GLY A 38 14.47 -21.01 34.00
C GLY A 38 15.56 -22.01 33.62
N ILE A 39 16.79 -21.79 34.09
CA ILE A 39 17.93 -22.67 33.86
C ILE A 39 17.69 -24.06 34.46
N GLU A 40 17.31 -24.13 35.74
CA GLU A 40 17.17 -25.39 36.49
C GLU A 40 15.94 -26.21 36.03
N LYS A 41 14.80 -25.55 35.79
CA LYS A 41 13.55 -26.23 35.42
C LYS A 41 13.53 -26.65 33.94
N TYR A 42 13.90 -25.76 33.03
CA TYR A 42 13.71 -25.97 31.59
C TYR A 42 14.98 -26.43 30.86
N LYS A 43 16.15 -26.36 31.52
CA LYS A 43 17.46 -26.79 30.98
C LYS A 43 17.68 -26.31 29.53
N PRO A 44 17.68 -24.99 29.29
CA PRO A 44 17.70 -24.44 27.95
C PRO A 44 18.94 -24.84 27.16
N ALA A 45 18.76 -25.13 25.88
CA ALA A 45 19.86 -25.41 24.96
C ALA A 45 20.65 -24.13 24.62
N ALA A 46 19.99 -22.97 24.67
CA ALA A 46 20.64 -21.68 24.54
C ALA A 46 19.97 -20.57 25.36
N ILE A 47 20.79 -19.60 25.73
CA ILE A 47 20.39 -18.28 26.18
C ILE A 47 20.63 -17.32 25.01
N ILE A 48 19.57 -16.70 24.50
CA ILE A 48 19.66 -15.79 23.34
C ILE A 48 19.09 -14.43 23.69
N VAL A 49 19.85 -13.39 23.40
CA VAL A 49 19.47 -11.98 23.54
C VAL A 49 19.89 -11.25 22.28
N ASP A 50 18.96 -10.61 21.57
CA ASP A 50 19.32 -9.58 20.62
C ASP A 50 19.18 -8.21 21.30
N SER A 51 20.13 -7.32 21.06
CA SER A 51 20.15 -5.98 21.63
C SER A 51 19.92 -4.90 20.57
N GLY A 52 19.38 -5.27 19.41
CA GLY A 52 19.19 -4.41 18.26
C GLY A 52 18.21 -3.29 18.56
N SER A 53 18.60 -2.05 18.29
CA SER A 53 17.65 -0.94 18.40
C SER A 53 18.05 0.25 17.54
N THR A 54 17.07 0.79 16.80
CA THR A 54 17.19 2.12 16.16
C THR A 54 16.48 3.21 16.97
N ASP A 55 15.85 2.85 18.08
CA ASP A 55 14.98 3.74 18.89
C ASP A 55 15.70 4.98 19.40
N GLY A 56 17.01 4.85 19.69
CA GLY A 56 17.83 5.95 20.17
C GLY A 56 18.26 6.95 19.08
N GLY A 57 17.89 6.71 17.81
CA GLY A 57 18.36 7.48 16.67
C GLY A 57 19.86 7.24 16.36
N PRO A 58 20.48 8.09 15.54
CA PRO A 58 21.83 7.87 14.99
C PRO A 58 22.97 8.13 16.00
N TYR A 59 22.64 8.65 17.20
CA TYR A 59 23.63 9.17 18.14
C TYR A 59 24.61 8.11 18.65
N LYS A 60 24.11 6.93 19.04
CA LYS A 60 24.92 5.88 19.65
C LYS A 60 25.93 5.31 18.66
N LEU A 61 25.48 5.04 17.43
CA LEU A 61 26.33 4.55 16.35
C LEU A 61 27.40 5.59 16.00
N GLY A 62 27.01 6.88 15.96
CA GLY A 62 27.94 7.98 15.69
C GLY A 62 28.99 8.17 16.78
N MET A 63 28.63 7.96 18.03
CA MET A 63 29.55 8.05 19.17
C MET A 63 30.34 6.77 19.42
N GLY A 64 29.93 5.63 18.87
CA GLY A 64 30.47 4.31 19.19
C GLY A 64 30.30 3.94 20.67
N LYS A 65 29.18 4.31 21.28
CA LYS A 65 28.89 4.07 22.70
C LYS A 65 27.81 3.01 22.88
N MET A 66 28.04 2.14 23.87
CA MET A 66 27.04 1.20 24.36
C MET A 66 25.77 1.88 24.84
N THR A 67 24.63 1.20 24.70
CA THR A 67 23.33 1.72 25.15
C THR A 67 23.25 1.92 26.66
N CYS A 68 23.80 0.98 27.44
CA CYS A 68 23.83 1.08 28.90
C CYS A 68 25.25 1.40 29.40
N GLY A 69 25.35 1.85 30.64
CA GLY A 69 26.66 1.92 31.32
C GLY A 69 27.27 0.54 31.49
N ARG A 70 28.61 0.44 31.47
CA ARG A 70 29.38 -0.81 31.55
C ARG A 70 28.94 -1.71 32.71
N GLY A 71 28.71 -1.15 33.90
CA GLY A 71 28.26 -1.90 35.08
C GLY A 71 26.92 -2.62 34.92
N SER A 72 26.01 -2.10 34.08
CA SER A 72 24.74 -2.76 33.78
C SER A 72 24.93 -4.04 32.96
N TYR A 73 25.88 -4.03 32.01
CA TYR A 73 26.21 -5.23 31.22
C TYR A 73 26.87 -6.29 32.09
N VAL A 74 27.79 -5.90 32.99
CA VAL A 74 28.43 -6.84 33.93
C VAL A 74 27.39 -7.55 34.79
N ARG A 75 26.44 -6.79 35.38
CA ARG A 75 25.35 -7.35 36.18
C ARG A 75 24.54 -8.41 35.43
N ASP A 76 24.22 -8.16 34.16
CA ASP A 76 23.35 -9.04 33.37
C ASP A 76 24.11 -10.22 32.75
N LEU A 77 25.39 -10.04 32.38
CA LEU A 77 26.22 -11.08 31.77
C LEU A 77 26.72 -12.11 32.78
N GLU A 78 27.04 -11.70 34.00
CA GLU A 78 27.67 -12.57 34.99
C GLU A 78 26.86 -13.86 35.26
N PRO A 79 25.53 -13.80 35.54
CA PRO A 79 24.72 -15.02 35.68
C PRO A 79 24.60 -15.83 34.39
N ILE A 80 24.58 -15.18 33.22
CA ILE A 80 24.50 -15.85 31.91
C ILE A 80 25.76 -16.68 31.64
N LEU A 81 26.93 -16.11 31.93
CA LEU A 81 28.23 -16.76 31.74
C LEU A 81 28.42 -17.90 32.75
N GLU A 82 27.98 -17.72 33.99
CA GLU A 82 27.98 -18.79 35.00
C GLU A 82 27.10 -19.98 34.54
N ALA A 83 25.88 -19.72 34.06
CA ALA A 83 25.01 -20.76 33.52
C ALA A 83 25.62 -21.45 32.29
N CYS A 84 26.25 -20.68 31.39
CA CYS A 84 26.97 -21.21 30.22
C CYS A 84 28.08 -22.18 30.64
N PHE A 85 28.92 -21.79 31.61
CA PHE A 85 30.08 -22.58 32.03
C PHE A 85 29.67 -23.90 32.70
N HIS A 86 28.74 -23.83 33.65
CA HIS A 86 28.38 -24.97 34.50
C HIS A 86 27.37 -25.91 33.85
N HIS A 87 26.41 -25.38 33.07
CA HIS A 87 25.36 -26.18 32.43
C HIS A 87 25.60 -26.45 30.95
N LYS A 88 26.71 -25.95 30.37
CA LYS A 88 27.08 -26.10 28.95
C LYS A 88 26.02 -25.58 27.99
N ILE A 89 25.35 -24.50 28.40
CA ILE A 89 24.31 -23.81 27.63
C ILE A 89 24.97 -22.83 26.66
N LYS A 90 24.53 -22.80 25.40
CA LYS A 90 25.07 -21.85 24.41
C LYS A 90 24.56 -20.44 24.66
N VAL A 91 25.39 -19.42 24.44
CA VAL A 91 24.99 -18.01 24.59
C VAL A 91 25.12 -17.30 23.26
N LEU A 92 24.04 -16.67 22.78
CA LEU A 92 24.08 -15.86 21.57
C LEU A 92 23.63 -14.44 21.91
N VAL A 93 24.48 -13.46 21.60
CA VAL A 93 24.21 -12.03 21.75
C VAL A 93 24.20 -11.41 20.36
N GLY A 94 23.02 -10.98 19.89
CA GLY A 94 22.88 -10.23 18.64
C GLY A 94 22.95 -8.72 18.86
N SER A 95 23.37 -7.98 17.83
CA SER A 95 23.44 -6.52 17.84
C SER A 95 24.14 -5.97 19.08
N ALA A 96 25.35 -6.47 19.37
CA ALA A 96 26.11 -6.14 20.56
C ALA A 96 26.08 -4.64 20.86
N GLY A 97 25.70 -4.28 22.10
CA GLY A 97 25.69 -2.89 22.56
C GLY A 97 24.52 -2.00 22.16
N GLY A 98 23.62 -2.47 21.29
CA GLY A 98 22.56 -1.64 20.70
C GLY A 98 22.65 -1.68 19.18
N ASP A 99 23.68 -1.03 18.66
CA ASP A 99 23.80 -0.78 17.22
C ASP A 99 24.75 -1.77 16.52
N GLY A 100 25.43 -2.63 17.28
CA GLY A 100 26.20 -3.75 16.72
C GLY A 100 27.37 -3.37 15.80
N SER A 101 28.01 -2.22 15.99
CA SER A 101 29.26 -1.90 15.29
C SER A 101 30.41 -2.82 15.74
N ASN A 102 31.48 -2.87 14.97
CA ASN A 102 32.66 -3.69 15.30
C ASN A 102 33.29 -3.27 16.64
N LYS A 103 33.20 -1.98 17.00
CA LYS A 103 33.64 -1.48 18.32
C LYS A 103 32.78 -2.02 19.45
N HIS A 104 31.46 -2.12 19.25
CA HIS A 104 30.57 -2.69 20.25
C HIS A 104 30.83 -4.20 20.42
N VAL A 105 31.08 -4.92 19.33
CA VAL A 105 31.45 -6.35 19.40
C VAL A 105 32.75 -6.54 20.20
N ALA A 106 33.77 -5.70 19.96
CA ALA A 106 35.03 -5.75 20.70
C ALA A 106 34.85 -5.45 22.20
N GLU A 107 34.16 -4.38 22.55
CA GLU A 107 33.92 -4.01 23.96
C GLU A 107 33.06 -5.07 24.70
N MET A 108 32.12 -5.72 24.01
CA MET A 108 31.36 -6.86 24.56
C MET A 108 32.25 -8.09 24.78
N LEU A 109 33.15 -8.39 23.85
CA LEU A 109 34.15 -9.45 24.01
C LEU A 109 35.08 -9.16 25.19
N ASP A 110 35.51 -7.91 25.36
CA ASP A 110 36.35 -7.49 26.49
C ASP A 110 35.61 -7.67 27.83
N LEU A 111 34.32 -7.33 27.89
CA LEU A 111 33.47 -7.58 29.07
C LEU A 111 33.37 -9.07 29.40
N VAL A 112 33.10 -9.91 28.40
CA VAL A 112 33.01 -11.36 28.59
C VAL A 112 34.37 -11.92 29.04
N THR A 113 35.47 -11.41 28.48
CA THR A 113 36.84 -11.82 28.85
C THR A 113 37.17 -11.44 30.28
N GLU A 114 36.89 -10.20 30.69
CA GLU A 114 37.11 -9.71 32.06
C GLU A 114 36.34 -10.56 33.09
N ILE A 115 35.06 -10.85 32.81
CA ILE A 115 34.23 -11.68 33.71
C ILE A 115 34.77 -13.11 33.76
N ALA A 116 35.14 -13.69 32.62
CA ALA A 116 35.67 -15.04 32.53
C ALA A 116 37.00 -15.18 33.29
N GLU A 117 37.92 -14.23 33.16
CA GLU A 117 39.18 -14.20 33.90
C GLU A 117 38.96 -14.06 35.40
N ARG A 118 38.10 -13.13 35.81
CA ARG A 118 37.76 -12.89 37.22
C ARG A 118 37.14 -14.11 37.89
N LYS A 119 36.30 -14.86 37.17
CA LYS A 119 35.57 -16.04 37.68
C LYS A 119 36.28 -17.38 37.45
N GLY A 120 37.39 -17.40 36.70
CA GLY A 120 38.11 -18.62 36.34
C GLY A 120 37.37 -19.51 35.34
N TYR A 121 36.57 -18.92 34.44
CA TYR A 121 35.89 -19.64 33.37
C TYR A 121 36.72 -19.65 32.09
N SER A 122 36.54 -20.69 31.27
CA SER A 122 37.10 -20.77 29.92
C SER A 122 36.00 -21.05 28.92
N PHE A 123 35.97 -20.26 27.85
CA PHE A 123 34.96 -20.31 26.81
C PHE A 123 35.58 -20.27 25.42
N LYS A 124 35.00 -21.02 24.49
CA LYS A 124 35.19 -20.81 23.05
C LYS A 124 34.20 -19.74 22.58
N VAL A 125 34.69 -18.59 22.14
CA VAL A 125 33.85 -17.45 21.71
C VAL A 125 34.03 -17.20 20.22
N ALA A 126 32.92 -17.07 19.51
CA ALA A 126 32.88 -16.60 18.14
C ALA A 126 32.34 -15.16 18.08
N THR A 127 33.01 -14.28 17.34
CA THR A 127 32.51 -12.92 17.05
C THR A 127 32.15 -12.79 15.59
N ILE A 128 31.01 -12.16 15.29
CA ILE A 128 30.56 -11.86 13.92
C ILE A 128 30.57 -10.34 13.74
N GLN A 129 31.38 -9.85 12.80
CA GLN A 129 31.53 -8.42 12.53
C GLN A 129 30.45 -7.95 11.55
N ALA A 130 29.98 -6.71 11.69
CA ALA A 130 28.93 -6.12 10.84
C ALA A 130 29.34 -4.81 10.16
N GLY A 131 30.51 -4.26 10.49
CA GLY A 131 31.05 -3.07 9.83
C GLY A 131 31.46 -3.38 8.39
N MET A 132 31.04 -2.53 7.47
CA MET A 132 31.18 -2.76 6.03
C MET A 132 32.36 -2.00 5.41
N ASP A 133 33.01 -2.63 4.44
CA ASP A 133 34.07 -1.98 3.66
C ASP A 133 33.50 -0.91 2.73
N ARG A 134 34.10 0.29 2.76
CA ARG A 134 33.61 1.44 2.00
C ARG A 134 33.79 1.27 0.50
N GLU A 135 34.89 0.66 0.07
CA GLU A 135 35.13 0.41 -1.36
C GLU A 135 34.17 -0.66 -1.90
N TRP A 136 33.85 -1.67 -1.09
CA TRP A 136 32.81 -2.64 -1.42
C TRP A 136 31.45 -1.96 -1.61
N ILE A 137 31.03 -1.07 -0.70
CA ILE A 137 29.76 -0.33 -0.84
C ILE A 137 29.80 0.54 -2.12
N LYS A 138 30.88 1.29 -2.35
CA LYS A 138 31.02 2.14 -3.55
C LYS A 138 31.01 1.31 -4.84
N SER A 139 31.59 0.12 -4.83
CA SER A 139 31.50 -0.83 -5.94
C SER A 139 30.06 -1.33 -6.16
N ARG A 140 29.27 -1.54 -5.11
CA ARG A 140 27.85 -1.92 -5.26
C ARG A 140 27.01 -0.76 -5.79
N ILE A 141 27.31 0.48 -5.38
CA ILE A 141 26.68 1.69 -5.93
C ILE A 141 26.97 1.81 -7.43
N SER A 142 28.23 1.68 -7.86
CA SER A 142 28.59 1.79 -9.28
C SER A 142 27.99 0.68 -10.16
N GLN A 143 27.63 -0.45 -9.56
CA GLN A 143 26.94 -1.56 -10.20
C GLN A 143 25.41 -1.42 -10.19
N ASN A 144 24.85 -0.33 -9.64
CA ASN A 144 23.39 -0.13 -9.43
C ASN A 144 22.73 -1.24 -8.59
N ARG A 145 23.43 -1.76 -7.57
CA ARG A 145 22.96 -2.83 -6.68
C ARG A 145 22.54 -2.34 -5.29
N VAL A 146 22.30 -1.04 -5.17
CA VAL A 146 21.90 -0.38 -3.92
C VAL A 146 20.61 0.38 -4.16
N GLY A 147 19.60 0.12 -3.34
CA GLY A 147 18.30 0.77 -3.38
C GLY A 147 17.93 1.45 -2.06
N PRO A 148 17.05 2.46 -2.06
CA PRO A 148 16.60 3.12 -0.84
C PRO A 148 15.74 2.18 0.03
N CYS A 149 15.94 2.19 1.35
CA CYS A 149 15.13 1.43 2.32
C CYS A 149 14.10 2.34 2.99
N GLY A 150 13.15 2.89 2.22
CA GLY A 150 12.18 3.89 2.68
C GLY A 150 12.34 5.22 1.94
N PRO A 151 11.87 6.35 2.48
CA PRO A 151 11.91 7.65 1.82
C PRO A 151 13.28 8.32 1.94
N VAL A 152 14.35 7.64 1.51
CA VAL A 152 15.71 8.19 1.43
C VAL A 152 16.12 8.39 -0.02
N GLU A 153 16.93 9.43 -0.25
CA GLU A 153 17.56 9.69 -1.55
C GLU A 153 18.49 8.55 -1.95
N PRO A 154 18.73 8.31 -3.26
CA PRO A 154 19.71 7.33 -3.72
C PRO A 154 21.09 7.53 -3.08
N LEU A 155 21.74 6.42 -2.70
CA LEU A 155 23.03 6.47 -2.04
C LEU A 155 24.14 6.92 -2.99
N LEU A 156 24.81 8.02 -2.65
CA LEU A 156 25.96 8.55 -3.39
C LEU A 156 27.29 8.13 -2.73
N PRO A 157 28.37 7.88 -3.50
CA PRO A 157 29.67 7.49 -2.96
C PRO A 157 30.24 8.45 -1.90
N GLU A 158 30.07 9.75 -2.09
CA GLU A 158 30.53 10.79 -1.16
C GLU A 158 29.86 10.72 0.22
N VAL A 159 28.61 10.21 0.28
CA VAL A 159 27.89 10.01 1.53
C VAL A 159 28.48 8.83 2.31
N VAL A 160 28.96 7.81 1.61
CA VAL A 160 29.69 6.66 2.21
C VAL A 160 31.02 7.13 2.78
N ASP A 161 31.75 7.98 2.04
CA ASP A 161 33.03 8.51 2.50
C ASP A 161 32.87 9.44 3.72
N GLY A 162 31.78 10.22 3.77
CA GLY A 162 31.44 11.10 4.88
C GLY A 162 30.82 10.42 6.11
N ALA A 163 30.47 9.13 6.03
CA ALA A 163 29.91 8.40 7.16
C ALA A 163 30.96 8.16 8.25
N VAL A 164 30.56 8.28 9.52
CA VAL A 164 31.39 7.99 10.70
C VAL A 164 31.55 6.48 10.87
N ASP A 165 30.45 5.75 10.77
CA ASP A 165 30.41 4.29 10.83
C ASP A 165 29.30 3.77 9.90
N VAL A 166 29.48 2.56 9.37
CA VAL A 166 28.52 1.89 8.48
C VAL A 166 28.45 0.42 8.85
N VAL A 167 27.25 -0.05 9.17
CA VAL A 167 26.96 -1.44 9.53
C VAL A 167 25.94 -2.03 8.56
N ALA A 168 26.03 -3.33 8.30
CA ALA A 168 25.00 -4.10 7.59
C ALA A 168 24.21 -4.97 8.57
N GLN A 169 22.89 -4.97 8.41
CA GLN A 169 21.99 -5.81 9.19
C GLN A 169 22.01 -7.24 8.66
N MET A 170 22.66 -8.15 9.39
CA MET A 170 22.82 -9.54 8.97
C MET A 170 21.57 -10.41 9.20
N GLY A 171 21.39 -11.43 8.37
CA GLY A 171 20.38 -12.49 8.55
C GLY A 171 20.86 -13.63 9.44
N SER A 172 20.22 -14.80 9.31
CA SER A 172 20.50 -15.99 10.12
C SER A 172 21.77 -16.73 9.72
N GLU A 173 22.27 -16.46 8.51
CA GLU A 173 23.31 -17.20 7.81
C GLU A 173 24.68 -17.09 8.51
N PRO A 174 25.15 -15.92 8.98
CA PRO A 174 26.40 -15.84 9.74
C PRO A 174 26.35 -16.60 11.06
N TYR A 175 25.18 -16.65 11.72
CA TYR A 175 25.01 -17.43 12.95
C TYR A 175 25.05 -18.93 12.68
N LEU A 176 24.44 -19.38 11.57
CA LEU A 176 24.53 -20.78 11.12
C LEU A 176 25.98 -21.18 10.84
N GLU A 177 26.75 -20.31 10.20
CA GLU A 177 28.17 -20.55 9.92
C GLU A 177 28.99 -20.61 11.21
N ALA A 178 28.83 -19.65 12.12
CA ALA A 178 29.54 -19.61 13.40
C ALA A 178 29.26 -20.85 14.26
N LEU A 179 28.03 -21.37 14.23
CA LEU A 179 27.65 -22.57 14.98
C LEU A 179 28.36 -23.85 14.53
N LYS A 180 28.92 -23.90 13.31
CA LYS A 180 29.67 -25.07 12.81
C LYS A 180 30.93 -25.34 13.62
N GLU A 181 31.57 -24.30 14.16
CA GLU A 181 32.73 -24.46 15.03
C GLU A 181 32.36 -24.82 16.47
N ASN A 182 31.06 -24.95 16.78
CA ASN A 182 30.52 -25.25 18.10
C ASN A 182 31.06 -24.32 19.23
N PRO A 183 31.06 -22.99 19.06
CA PRO A 183 31.46 -22.05 20.12
C PRO A 183 30.49 -22.14 21.31
N ASP A 184 30.95 -21.80 22.50
CA ASP A 184 30.11 -21.65 23.70
C ASP A 184 29.30 -20.35 23.65
N ILE A 185 29.92 -19.28 23.14
CA ILE A 185 29.35 -17.93 23.07
C ILE A 185 29.49 -17.40 21.65
N ILE A 186 28.44 -16.78 21.11
CA ILE A 186 28.47 -16.01 19.86
C ILE A 186 28.13 -14.56 20.18
N ILE A 187 28.99 -13.63 19.77
CA ILE A 187 28.77 -12.19 19.88
C ILE A 187 28.65 -11.63 18.45
N GLY A 188 27.42 -11.33 18.04
CA GLY A 188 27.12 -10.76 16.74
C GLY A 188 27.06 -9.23 16.76
N GLY A 189 27.54 -8.63 15.68
CA GLY A 189 27.29 -7.23 15.35
C GLY A 189 25.83 -7.00 14.92
N ARG A 190 25.61 -5.94 14.14
CA ARG A 190 24.26 -5.50 13.73
C ARG A 190 23.49 -6.63 13.07
N SER A 191 22.42 -7.07 13.73
CA SER A 191 21.60 -8.20 13.31
C SER A 191 20.19 -7.76 13.00
N TYR A 192 19.52 -8.48 12.11
CA TYR A 192 18.07 -8.48 12.09
C TYR A 192 17.62 -9.16 13.37
N ASP A 193 16.81 -8.49 14.18
CA ASP A 193 16.57 -8.88 15.58
C ASP A 193 16.19 -10.38 15.78
N PRO A 194 15.40 -11.03 14.89
CA PRO A 194 15.12 -12.47 14.98
C PRO A 194 16.28 -13.40 14.59
N ALA A 195 17.31 -12.90 13.91
CA ALA A 195 18.36 -13.69 13.27
C ALA A 195 19.13 -14.64 14.20
N PRO A 196 19.59 -14.23 15.41
CA PRO A 196 20.28 -15.18 16.31
C PRO A 196 19.37 -16.34 16.74
N PHE A 197 18.08 -16.07 16.94
CA PHE A 197 17.07 -17.09 17.25
C PHE A 197 16.81 -18.02 16.08
N ALA A 198 16.64 -17.44 14.88
CA ALA A 198 16.38 -18.17 13.66
C ALA A 198 17.57 -19.08 13.32
N GLY A 199 18.79 -18.54 13.33
CA GLY A 199 20.02 -19.28 13.05
C GLY A 199 20.22 -20.46 14.00
N PHE A 200 20.06 -20.25 15.32
CA PHE A 200 20.18 -21.35 16.29
C PHE A 200 19.13 -22.45 16.11
N SER A 201 17.89 -22.06 15.77
CA SER A 201 16.78 -23.00 15.60
C SER A 201 16.90 -23.79 14.30
N ILE A 202 17.26 -23.13 13.20
CA ILE A 202 17.48 -23.75 11.88
C ILE A 202 18.66 -24.73 11.95
N ALA A 203 19.74 -24.40 12.67
CA ALA A 203 20.87 -25.31 12.91
C ALA A 203 20.45 -26.63 13.59
N ARG A 204 19.29 -26.65 14.26
CA ARG A 204 18.70 -27.81 14.94
C ARG A 204 17.54 -28.46 14.18
N GLY A 205 17.28 -28.05 12.94
CA GLY A 205 16.27 -28.66 12.07
C GLY A 205 14.84 -28.14 12.25
N VAL A 206 14.66 -26.98 12.92
CA VAL A 206 13.37 -26.26 12.95
C VAL A 206 13.12 -25.62 11.57
N LEU A 207 11.87 -25.62 11.11
CA LEU A 207 11.51 -24.96 9.84
C LEU A 207 11.77 -23.45 9.90
N PRO A 208 12.29 -22.82 8.82
CA PRO A 208 12.54 -21.39 8.78
C PRO A 208 11.31 -20.54 9.19
N ASP A 209 10.12 -20.92 8.74
CA ASP A 209 8.87 -20.21 9.05
C ASP A 209 8.61 -20.08 10.56
N VAL A 210 8.90 -21.15 11.29
CA VAL A 210 8.71 -21.26 12.74
C VAL A 210 9.83 -20.52 13.47
N ALA A 211 11.06 -20.70 13.00
CA ALA A 211 12.26 -20.10 13.56
C ALA A 211 12.20 -18.56 13.50
N TRP A 212 11.80 -18.00 12.35
CA TRP A 212 11.62 -16.56 12.16
C TRP A 212 10.46 -16.00 12.98
N HIS A 213 9.32 -16.68 13.03
CA HIS A 213 8.18 -16.22 13.83
C HIS A 213 8.47 -16.26 15.34
N MET A 214 9.14 -17.31 15.81
CA MET A 214 9.59 -17.39 17.20
C MET A 214 10.58 -16.26 17.52
N GLY A 215 11.60 -16.08 16.67
CA GLY A 215 12.59 -15.02 16.85
C GLY A 215 11.95 -13.63 16.96
N LYS A 216 10.97 -13.31 16.09
CA LYS A 216 10.25 -12.03 16.13
C LYS A 216 9.56 -11.76 17.48
N ILE A 217 9.11 -12.79 18.17
CA ILE A 217 8.45 -12.64 19.48
C ILE A 217 9.48 -12.64 20.60
N MET A 218 10.47 -13.54 20.54
CA MET A 218 11.48 -13.71 21.59
C MET A 218 12.54 -12.60 21.60
N GLU A 219 12.78 -11.89 20.50
CA GLU A 219 13.71 -10.73 20.47
C GLU A 219 13.34 -9.66 21.50
N CYS A 220 12.03 -9.50 21.77
CA CYS A 220 11.51 -8.58 22.77
C CYS A 220 11.32 -9.24 24.15
N GLY A 221 11.85 -10.45 24.37
CA GLY A 221 11.70 -11.20 25.62
C GLY A 221 10.24 -11.37 26.07
N GLY A 222 10.00 -11.28 27.37
CA GLY A 222 8.69 -11.47 28.01
C GLY A 222 7.70 -10.31 27.82
N ILE A 223 7.94 -9.36 26.92
CA ILE A 223 7.07 -8.19 26.73
C ILE A 223 5.66 -8.56 26.25
N CYS A 224 5.50 -9.70 25.57
CA CYS A 224 4.21 -10.22 25.13
C CYS A 224 3.39 -10.91 26.25
N ALA A 225 3.94 -11.07 27.45
CA ALA A 225 3.24 -11.63 28.59
C ALA A 225 2.25 -10.63 29.21
N VAL A 226 1.28 -11.15 29.97
CA VAL A 226 0.32 -10.38 30.75
C VAL A 226 0.39 -10.84 32.22
N PRO A 227 0.70 -9.95 33.18
CA PRO A 227 1.26 -8.60 32.99
C PRO A 227 2.57 -8.60 32.19
N LYS A 228 2.97 -7.44 31.65
CA LYS A 228 4.19 -7.30 30.84
C LYS A 228 5.41 -7.76 31.63
N GLY A 229 6.05 -8.82 31.14
CA GLY A 229 7.22 -9.44 31.77
C GLY A 229 8.54 -9.08 31.10
N ARG A 230 9.61 -9.76 31.52
CA ARG A 230 10.96 -9.62 30.96
C ARG A 230 11.52 -10.93 30.41
N SER A 231 11.41 -12.01 31.19
CA SER A 231 12.09 -13.28 30.89
C SER A 231 11.11 -14.35 30.39
N MET A 232 11.50 -15.07 29.34
CA MET A 232 10.64 -16.03 28.65
C MET A 232 11.41 -17.27 28.19
N ILE A 233 10.71 -18.39 28.16
CA ILE A 233 11.16 -19.66 27.57
C ILE A 233 10.36 -19.91 26.29
N ALA A 234 11.07 -20.17 25.19
CA ALA A 234 10.52 -20.77 23.98
C ALA A 234 10.85 -22.26 23.95
N THR A 235 9.83 -23.10 23.85
CA THR A 235 9.98 -24.56 23.65
C THR A 235 9.78 -24.87 22.18
N MET A 236 10.82 -25.34 21.50
CA MET A 236 10.90 -25.45 20.05
C MET A 236 10.60 -26.86 19.55
N ARG A 237 9.81 -26.93 18.48
CA ARG A 237 9.54 -28.14 17.68
C ARG A 237 9.73 -27.82 16.21
N ARG A 238 9.56 -28.82 15.35
CA ARG A 238 9.83 -28.67 13.91
C ARG A 238 8.92 -27.64 13.25
N ASP A 239 7.63 -27.65 13.59
CA ASP A 239 6.53 -26.92 12.94
C ASP A 239 5.80 -25.93 13.89
N SER A 240 6.23 -25.84 15.14
CA SER A 240 5.56 -25.06 16.19
C SER A 240 6.50 -24.71 17.35
N PHE A 241 6.11 -23.75 18.18
CA PHE A 241 6.80 -23.42 19.42
C PHE A 241 5.82 -22.98 20.52
N ASP A 242 6.23 -23.17 21.78
CA ASP A 242 5.46 -22.73 22.95
C ASP A 242 6.19 -21.61 23.69
N LEU A 243 5.47 -20.58 24.10
CA LEU A 243 6.00 -19.47 24.89
C LEU A 243 5.50 -19.54 26.33
N THR A 244 6.44 -19.52 27.28
CA THR A 244 6.16 -19.56 28.72
C THR A 244 6.98 -18.50 29.46
N PRO A 245 6.35 -17.49 30.10
CA PRO A 245 7.09 -16.52 30.92
C PRO A 245 7.67 -17.18 32.17
N LEU A 246 8.75 -16.64 32.73
CA LEU A 246 9.39 -17.26 33.91
C LEU A 246 8.74 -16.83 35.22
N SER A 247 8.31 -15.57 35.34
CA SER A 247 7.63 -15.05 36.54
C SER A 247 6.36 -15.82 36.88
N PRO A 248 6.12 -16.21 38.14
CA PRO A 248 4.95 -16.97 38.55
C PRO A 248 3.62 -16.24 38.26
N ALA A 249 3.65 -14.91 38.27
CA ALA A 249 2.47 -14.07 38.16
C ALA A 249 2.04 -13.78 36.71
N GLU A 250 2.88 -14.11 35.73
CA GLU A 250 2.73 -13.77 34.30
C GLU A 250 2.20 -14.94 33.48
N ARG A 251 1.51 -14.66 32.38
CA ARG A 251 1.09 -15.66 31.37
C ARG A 251 1.19 -15.14 29.94
N CYS A 252 1.40 -16.03 29.00
CA CYS A 252 1.19 -15.77 27.57
C CYS A 252 -0.22 -16.25 27.17
N THR A 253 -1.01 -15.36 26.57
CA THR A 253 -2.34 -15.67 26.03
C THR A 253 -2.30 -15.61 24.50
N PRO A 254 -3.21 -16.27 23.77
CA PRO A 254 -3.31 -16.13 22.33
C PRO A 254 -3.34 -14.68 21.87
N LEU A 255 -4.16 -13.85 22.53
CA LEU A 255 -4.31 -12.43 22.23
C LEU A 255 -3.00 -11.66 22.47
N SER A 256 -2.33 -11.88 23.60
CA SER A 256 -1.13 -11.11 23.96
C SER A 256 0.08 -11.47 23.10
N VAL A 257 0.20 -12.73 22.69
CA VAL A 257 1.23 -13.21 21.77
C VAL A 257 0.96 -12.71 20.35
N ALA A 258 -0.28 -12.81 19.86
CA ALA A 258 -0.65 -12.27 18.55
C ALA A 258 -0.47 -10.75 18.49
N ALA A 259 -0.80 -10.02 19.55
CA ALA A 259 -0.64 -8.56 19.61
C ALA A 259 0.81 -8.09 19.55
N HIS A 260 1.77 -8.98 19.81
CA HIS A 260 3.18 -8.63 19.73
C HIS A 260 3.67 -8.46 18.28
N THR A 261 2.99 -9.06 17.29
CA THR A 261 3.37 -8.88 15.87
C THR A 261 3.09 -7.47 15.35
N LEU A 262 2.21 -6.71 16.02
CA LEU A 262 1.96 -5.29 15.74
C LEU A 262 3.11 -4.38 16.17
N TYR A 263 3.94 -4.83 17.11
CA TYR A 263 4.93 -4.00 17.78
C TYR A 263 6.09 -3.64 16.84
N GLU A 264 6.32 -2.33 16.64
CA GLU A 264 7.44 -1.76 15.85
C GLU A 264 7.49 -2.23 14.38
N LYS A 265 6.33 -2.52 13.78
CA LYS A 265 6.22 -2.91 12.36
C LYS A 265 5.19 -2.06 11.63
N THR A 266 5.49 -1.73 10.37
CA THR A 266 4.59 -1.03 9.45
C THR A 266 3.25 -1.77 9.32
N ARG A 267 3.34 -3.10 9.28
CA ARG A 267 2.22 -4.03 9.15
C ARG A 267 2.42 -5.24 10.06
N PRO A 268 1.35 -5.80 10.65
CA PRO A 268 1.45 -6.98 11.50
C PRO A 268 1.47 -8.31 10.72
N ASP A 269 1.07 -8.32 9.45
CA ASP A 269 0.80 -9.55 8.67
C ASP A 269 1.93 -9.92 7.68
N ARG A 270 2.82 -8.96 7.36
CA ARG A 270 3.96 -9.12 6.46
C ARG A 270 5.19 -8.50 7.09
N LEU A 271 6.16 -9.33 7.46
CA LEU A 271 7.37 -8.89 8.14
C LEU A 271 8.59 -9.15 7.25
N PRO A 272 9.06 -8.15 6.48
CA PRO A 272 10.26 -8.30 5.66
C PRO A 272 11.52 -8.36 6.52
N GLY A 273 12.49 -9.14 6.06
CA GLY A 273 13.83 -9.26 6.64
C GLY A 273 14.83 -9.80 5.61
N PRO A 274 16.11 -9.98 6.00
CA PRO A 274 17.11 -10.58 5.12
C PRO A 274 16.65 -11.96 4.61
N GLY A 275 16.73 -12.16 3.30
CA GLY A 275 16.39 -13.42 2.63
C GLY A 275 14.89 -13.71 2.40
N GLY A 276 13.97 -12.89 2.92
CA GLY A 276 12.55 -13.13 2.69
C GLY A 276 11.56 -12.30 3.51
N VAL A 277 10.28 -12.65 3.38
CA VAL A 277 9.17 -12.02 4.09
C VAL A 277 8.42 -13.08 4.89
N LEU A 278 8.27 -12.85 6.20
CA LEU A 278 7.43 -13.69 7.04
C LEU A 278 5.95 -13.29 6.88
N ASN A 279 5.15 -14.20 6.34
CA ASN A 279 3.71 -14.10 6.16
C ASN A 279 2.97 -14.80 7.31
N LEU A 280 2.09 -14.06 7.99
CA LEU A 280 1.38 -14.51 9.17
C LEU A 280 -0.12 -14.81 8.94
N ASP A 281 -0.60 -14.83 7.69
CA ASP A 281 -2.02 -15.09 7.40
C ASP A 281 -2.51 -16.46 7.92
N GLY A 282 -1.60 -17.46 7.92
CA GLY A 282 -1.87 -18.80 8.43
C GLY A 282 -1.52 -19.02 9.90
N ALA A 283 -1.05 -17.99 10.60
CA ALA A 283 -0.57 -18.12 11.97
C ALA A 283 -1.71 -18.45 12.95
N LYS A 284 -1.46 -19.42 13.84
CA LYS A 284 -2.39 -19.85 14.87
C LYS A 284 -1.78 -19.65 16.25
N TYR A 285 -2.63 -19.28 17.21
CA TYR A 285 -2.25 -19.02 18.59
C TYR A 285 -3.18 -19.83 19.51
N GLU A 286 -2.64 -20.80 20.22
CA GLU A 286 -3.41 -21.77 21.00
C GLU A 286 -2.97 -21.77 22.46
N GLN A 287 -3.91 -21.62 23.39
CA GLN A 287 -3.60 -21.72 24.82
C GLN A 287 -3.35 -23.20 25.18
N VAL A 288 -2.13 -23.53 25.63
CA VAL A 288 -1.75 -24.92 26.01
C VAL A 288 -1.95 -25.15 27.50
N THR A 289 -1.46 -24.22 28.31
CA THR A 289 -1.66 -24.19 29.76
C THR A 289 -2.16 -22.80 30.14
N PRO A 290 -2.63 -22.54 31.38
CA PRO A 290 -2.97 -21.18 31.81
C PRO A 290 -1.84 -20.14 31.66
N LYS A 291 -0.58 -20.59 31.52
CA LYS A 291 0.64 -19.77 31.41
C LYS A 291 1.27 -19.78 30.02
N THR A 292 1.00 -20.82 29.22
CA THR A 292 1.72 -21.15 27.98
C THR A 292 0.84 -21.03 26.74
N CYS A 293 1.35 -20.36 25.71
CA CYS A 293 0.71 -20.24 24.39
C CYS A 293 1.56 -20.91 23.32
N ARG A 294 0.95 -21.73 22.47
CA ARG A 294 1.56 -22.34 21.28
C ARG A 294 1.32 -21.48 20.06
N VAL A 295 2.30 -21.44 19.17
CA VAL A 295 2.26 -20.73 17.90
C VAL A 295 2.69 -21.66 16.76
N SER A 296 1.97 -21.61 15.64
CA SER A 296 2.25 -22.39 14.42
C SER A 296 1.69 -21.73 13.17
N GLY A 297 1.99 -22.26 11.97
CA GLY A 297 1.28 -21.92 10.72
C GLY A 297 1.76 -20.67 9.95
N ALA A 298 2.81 -19.99 10.42
CA ALA A 298 3.47 -18.94 9.64
C ALA A 298 4.15 -19.52 8.39
N LYS A 299 4.44 -18.66 7.40
CA LYS A 299 5.19 -19.01 6.18
C LYS A 299 6.25 -17.97 5.87
N PHE A 300 7.48 -18.39 5.61
CA PHE A 300 8.58 -17.53 5.18
C PHE A 300 8.74 -17.61 3.67
N GLU A 301 8.40 -16.52 2.99
CA GLU A 301 8.47 -16.40 1.53
C GLU A 301 9.83 -15.84 1.14
N THR A 302 10.65 -16.64 0.45
CA THR A 302 12.00 -16.24 0.05
C THR A 302 11.99 -15.14 -1.00
N THR A 303 12.88 -14.16 -0.87
CA THR A 303 13.10 -13.08 -1.84
C THR A 303 14.56 -13.08 -2.30
N PRO A 304 14.94 -12.36 -3.37
CA PRO A 304 16.34 -12.04 -3.62
C PRO A 304 16.97 -11.49 -2.34
N TYR A 305 18.19 -11.95 -2.05
CA TYR A 305 18.79 -11.68 -0.75
C TYR A 305 19.33 -10.24 -0.72
N GLN A 306 18.83 -9.48 0.25
CA GLN A 306 19.25 -8.10 0.48
C GLN A 306 19.58 -7.93 1.96
N VAL A 307 20.62 -7.13 2.22
CA VAL A 307 20.95 -6.65 3.57
C VAL A 307 20.73 -5.16 3.65
N LYS A 308 20.32 -4.69 4.83
CA LYS A 308 20.11 -3.27 5.08
C LYS A 308 21.39 -2.63 5.60
N LEU A 309 21.90 -1.63 4.90
CA LEU A 309 22.95 -0.74 5.36
C LEU A 309 22.39 0.36 6.24
N GLU A 310 22.98 0.54 7.42
CA GLU A 310 22.75 1.65 8.33
C GLU A 310 24.07 2.39 8.55
N GLY A 311 24.06 3.70 8.37
CA GLY A 311 25.25 4.52 8.53
C GLY A 311 24.91 5.93 8.96
N VAL A 312 25.86 6.59 9.62
CA VAL A 312 25.63 7.87 10.30
C VAL A 312 26.66 8.92 9.91
N GLY A 313 26.20 10.13 9.64
CA GLY A 313 27.04 11.29 9.37
C GLY A 313 27.07 12.25 10.56
N HIS A 314 28.22 12.88 10.79
CA HIS A 314 28.38 13.92 11.82
C HIS A 314 27.91 15.28 11.28
N LEU A 315 26.99 15.94 11.99
CA LEU A 315 26.40 17.20 11.57
C LEU A 315 27.03 18.42 12.25
N GLY A 316 27.41 18.29 13.52
CA GLY A 316 27.94 19.39 14.33
C GLY A 316 27.70 19.16 15.82
N TYR A 317 27.64 20.24 16.60
CA TYR A 317 27.41 20.24 18.04
C TYR A 317 26.13 20.99 18.38
N ARG A 318 25.39 20.49 19.38
CA ARG A 318 24.12 21.04 19.84
C ARG A 318 24.29 21.71 21.20
N THR A 319 23.73 22.91 21.32
CA THR A 319 23.47 23.59 22.59
C THR A 319 21.98 23.87 22.71
N ILE A 320 21.40 23.63 23.88
CA ILE A 320 19.99 23.90 24.17
C ILE A 320 19.83 24.93 25.28
N PHE A 321 18.71 25.65 25.28
CA PHE A 321 18.25 26.45 26.41
C PHE A 321 16.73 26.28 26.55
N ILE A 322 16.22 26.40 27.78
CA ILE A 322 14.79 26.26 28.05
C ILE A 322 14.32 27.35 29.02
N GLY A 323 13.09 27.82 28.84
CA GLY A 323 12.46 28.75 29.76
C GLY A 323 10.98 28.95 29.51
N GLY A 324 10.29 29.38 30.56
CA GLY A 324 8.84 29.61 30.57
C GLY A 324 8.46 31.03 30.17
N ILE A 325 7.28 31.18 29.57
CA ILE A 325 6.64 32.47 29.27
C ILE A 325 5.18 32.40 29.73
N ARG A 326 4.77 33.39 30.53
CA ARG A 326 3.41 33.47 31.08
C ARG A 326 2.69 34.78 30.74
N ASP A 327 3.38 35.74 30.12
CA ASP A 327 2.74 36.97 29.66
C ASP A 327 1.79 36.66 28.50
N ALA A 328 0.50 36.86 28.72
CA ALA A 328 -0.55 36.55 27.76
C ALA A 328 -0.43 37.38 26.47
N ILE A 329 0.11 38.61 26.55
CA ILE A 329 0.33 39.48 25.39
C ILE A 329 1.46 38.92 24.52
N LEU A 330 2.52 38.41 25.14
CA LEU A 330 3.64 37.78 24.42
C LEU A 330 3.24 36.42 23.84
N ILE A 331 2.49 35.61 24.60
CA ILE A 331 2.01 34.29 24.15
C ILE A 331 1.21 34.42 22.85
N ASP A 332 0.33 35.43 22.73
CA ASP A 332 -0.52 35.64 21.55
C ASP A 332 0.26 35.96 20.27
N GLN A 333 1.52 36.39 20.39
CA GLN A 333 2.37 36.77 19.27
C GLN A 333 3.72 36.04 19.27
N ILE A 334 3.79 34.88 19.94
CA ILE A 334 5.06 34.17 20.18
C ILE A 334 5.79 33.82 18.88
N ASP A 335 5.07 33.40 17.84
CA ASP A 335 5.68 33.01 16.56
C ASP A 335 6.37 34.19 15.87
N ASN A 336 5.69 35.34 15.80
CA ASN A 336 6.26 36.57 15.25
C ASN A 336 7.42 37.07 16.11
N PHE A 337 7.29 36.97 17.44
CA PHE A 337 8.33 37.34 18.37
C PHE A 337 9.62 36.53 18.17
N LEU A 338 9.52 35.20 18.15
CA LEU A 338 10.64 34.28 17.96
C LEU A 338 11.29 34.45 16.57
N GLU A 339 10.49 34.72 15.54
CA GLU A 339 11.02 35.00 14.20
C GLU A 339 11.80 36.32 14.15
N ARG A 340 11.35 37.38 14.84
CA ARG A 340 12.12 38.63 14.96
C ARG A 340 13.44 38.41 15.70
N VAL A 341 13.46 37.56 16.73
CA VAL A 341 14.70 37.16 17.40
C VAL A 341 15.62 36.42 16.44
N ARG A 342 15.09 35.44 15.69
CA ARG A 342 15.86 34.69 14.68
C ARG A 342 16.49 35.61 13.64
N VAL A 343 15.72 36.52 13.04
CA VAL A 343 16.21 37.50 12.05
C VAL A 343 17.29 38.41 12.63
N TYR A 344 17.19 38.78 13.91
CA TYR A 344 18.25 39.54 14.58
C TYR A 344 19.52 38.70 14.76
N SER A 345 19.39 37.47 15.26
CA SER A 345 20.54 36.58 15.44
C SER A 345 21.21 36.26 14.10
N GLN A 346 20.47 36.10 13.00
CA GLN A 346 21.03 35.93 11.65
C GLN A 346 21.88 37.13 11.17
N LYS A 347 21.62 38.36 11.66
CA LYS A 347 22.46 39.53 11.36
C LYS A 347 23.80 39.48 12.10
N LEU A 348 23.81 38.90 13.30
CA LEU A 348 25.02 38.71 14.11
C LEU A 348 25.82 37.47 13.67
N PHE A 349 25.11 36.45 13.20
CA PHE A 349 25.66 35.18 12.74
C PHE A 349 25.17 34.89 11.31
N PRO A 350 25.86 35.39 10.27
CA PRO A 350 25.39 35.29 8.88
C PRO A 350 25.20 33.87 8.34
N ASP A 351 25.87 32.89 8.94
CA ASP A 351 25.79 31.47 8.56
C ASP A 351 24.61 30.73 9.19
N LEU A 352 23.90 31.36 10.15
CA LEU A 352 22.75 30.78 10.83
C LEU A 352 21.59 30.55 9.85
N ASP A 353 21.03 29.34 9.86
CA ASP A 353 19.94 28.86 8.99
C ASP A 353 20.28 28.87 7.49
N LYS A 354 21.56 28.98 7.11
CA LYS A 354 22.03 28.84 5.71
C LYS A 354 22.27 27.40 5.31
N SER A 355 22.48 26.50 6.27
CA SER A 355 22.76 25.07 6.06
C SER A 355 22.29 24.24 7.25
N GLU A 356 22.15 22.92 7.07
CA GLU A 356 21.83 22.00 8.17
C GLU A 356 22.91 21.95 9.27
N GLN A 357 24.14 22.36 8.96
CA GLN A 357 25.26 22.36 9.91
C GLN A 357 25.23 23.57 10.86
N CYS A 358 24.46 24.62 10.55
CA CYS A 358 24.29 25.80 11.38
C CYS A 358 22.82 26.25 11.37
N GLN A 359 22.06 25.88 12.40
CA GLN A 359 20.61 26.12 12.45
C GLN A 359 20.12 26.41 13.89
N LEU A 360 19.08 27.22 14.00
CA LEU A 360 18.36 27.51 15.24
C LEU A 360 16.94 27.00 15.13
N LEU A 361 16.47 26.23 16.10
CA LEU A 361 15.11 25.71 16.17
C LEU A 361 14.46 26.07 17.51
N TYR A 362 13.14 26.23 17.48
CA TYR A 362 12.33 26.44 18.67
C TYR A 362 11.28 25.35 18.82
N HIS A 363 11.23 24.74 19.99
CA HIS A 363 10.20 23.81 20.41
C HIS A 363 9.33 24.49 21.47
N VAL A 364 8.05 24.72 21.15
CA VAL A 364 7.14 25.49 22.02
C VAL A 364 6.13 24.57 22.69
N TYR A 365 6.46 24.11 23.89
CA TYR A 365 5.55 23.31 24.72
C TYR A 365 4.40 24.16 25.24
N GLY A 366 3.20 23.60 25.26
CA GLY A 366 1.95 24.33 25.49
C GLY A 366 1.28 24.81 24.18
N LYS A 367 1.99 24.76 23.05
CA LYS A 367 1.45 25.06 21.72
C LYS A 367 1.45 23.83 20.81
N ASP A 368 2.63 23.40 20.35
CA ASP A 368 2.80 22.28 19.41
C ASP A 368 4.08 21.47 19.66
N GLY A 369 4.76 21.68 20.80
CA GLY A 369 6.09 21.14 21.11
C GLY A 369 6.25 19.62 21.00
N VAL A 370 5.16 18.84 21.02
CA VAL A 370 5.17 17.37 20.90
C VAL A 370 4.80 16.90 19.49
N MET A 371 3.71 17.43 18.91
CA MET A 371 3.17 16.97 17.62
C MET A 371 3.67 17.78 16.42
N GLY A 372 4.13 19.01 16.64
CA GLY A 372 4.63 19.91 15.60
C GLY A 372 3.58 20.14 14.48
N PRO A 373 3.89 19.87 13.20
CA PRO A 373 2.94 20.06 12.10
C PRO A 373 1.73 19.12 12.19
N LEU A 374 1.84 18.02 12.96
CA LEU A 374 0.75 17.09 13.17
C LEU A 374 -0.30 17.61 14.17
N GLU A 375 -0.02 18.67 14.94
CA GLU A 375 -0.89 19.19 15.99
C GLU A 375 -2.22 19.71 15.40
N PRO A 376 -3.37 19.05 15.68
CA PRO A 376 -4.65 19.50 15.13
C PRO A 376 -5.24 20.68 15.93
N VAL A 377 -4.93 20.81 17.23
CA VAL A 377 -5.59 21.75 18.14
C VAL A 377 -4.87 23.09 18.18
N GLN A 378 -5.62 24.17 18.00
CA GLN A 378 -5.14 25.53 18.28
C GLN A 378 -5.87 26.05 19.53
N ALA A 379 -5.18 26.02 20.66
CA ALA A 379 -5.68 26.56 21.93
C ALA A 379 -4.73 27.66 22.42
N ARG A 380 -5.27 28.63 23.17
CA ARG A 380 -4.45 29.65 23.85
C ARG A 380 -3.97 29.08 25.19
N PRO A 381 -2.67 28.82 25.36
CA PRO A 381 -2.15 28.30 26.62
C PRO A 381 -2.06 29.40 27.68
N HIS A 382 -2.21 29.02 28.95
CA HIS A 382 -1.95 29.90 30.09
C HIS A 382 -0.46 30.15 30.32
N GLU A 383 0.38 29.19 29.91
CA GLU A 383 1.83 29.22 30.03
C GLU A 383 2.43 28.36 28.92
N ILE A 384 3.57 28.80 28.37
CA ILE A 384 4.35 28.03 27.39
C ILE A 384 5.79 27.87 27.88
N ALA A 385 6.47 26.84 27.39
CA ALA A 385 7.91 26.71 27.51
C ALA A 385 8.55 26.69 26.13
N VAL A 386 9.58 27.52 25.93
CA VAL A 386 10.37 27.53 24.70
C VAL A 386 11.69 26.82 24.99
N LEU A 387 11.88 25.69 24.32
CA LEU A 387 13.16 25.00 24.21
C LEU A 387 13.82 25.44 22.89
N GLY A 388 14.86 26.26 23.00
CA GLY A 388 15.71 26.60 21.86
C GLY A 388 16.79 25.55 21.67
N GLU A 389 16.99 25.13 20.43
CA GLU A 389 18.02 24.19 20.02
C GLU A 389 18.88 24.84 18.94
N VAL A 390 20.19 24.92 19.18
CA VAL A 390 21.16 25.45 18.21
C VAL A 390 22.12 24.35 17.84
N VAL A 391 22.28 24.11 16.54
CA VAL A 391 23.32 23.25 15.99
C VAL A 391 24.33 24.11 15.23
N ALA A 392 25.62 23.90 15.46
CA ALA A 392 26.69 24.58 14.73
C ALA A 392 27.91 23.65 14.51
N PRO A 393 28.85 23.97 13.59
CA PRO A 393 30.03 23.14 13.34
C PRO A 393 30.95 22.94 14.56
N THR A 394 30.93 23.85 15.53
CA THR A 394 31.72 23.77 16.77
C THR A 394 30.85 23.98 18.02
N SER A 395 31.24 23.35 19.14
CA SER A 395 30.54 23.52 20.42
C SER A 395 30.49 24.99 20.86
N GLU A 396 31.62 25.70 20.74
CA GLU A 396 31.73 27.12 21.09
C GLU A 396 30.78 28.00 20.28
N LEU A 397 30.68 27.79 18.97
CA LEU A 397 29.78 28.57 18.12
C LEU A 397 28.32 28.27 18.45
N SER A 398 27.96 27.00 18.66
CA SER A 398 26.60 26.62 19.04
C SER A 398 26.19 27.27 20.37
N HIS A 399 27.11 27.31 21.33
CA HIS A 399 26.91 27.93 22.64
C HIS A 399 26.78 29.45 22.55
N THR A 400 27.64 30.08 21.75
CA THR A 400 27.62 31.54 21.53
C THR A 400 26.31 32.00 20.90
N ILE A 401 25.83 31.28 19.89
CA ILE A 401 24.54 31.56 19.24
C ILE A 401 23.40 31.32 20.24
N ALA A 402 23.38 30.19 20.95
CA ALA A 402 22.35 29.88 21.95
C ALA A 402 22.25 30.96 23.04
N ASN A 403 23.39 31.43 23.54
CA ASN A 403 23.46 32.51 24.52
C ASN A 403 22.87 33.82 24.00
N ASN A 404 23.24 34.20 22.77
CA ASN A 404 22.70 35.40 22.12
C ASN A 404 21.18 35.32 21.91
N VAL A 405 20.70 34.19 21.40
CA VAL A 405 19.27 33.96 21.13
C VAL A 405 18.48 34.04 22.43
N ARG A 406 18.89 33.30 23.47
CA ARG A 406 18.24 33.33 24.78
C ARG A 406 18.25 34.74 25.39
N ALA A 407 19.38 35.46 25.33
CA ALA A 407 19.46 36.83 25.81
C ALA A 407 18.50 37.76 25.03
N SER A 408 18.39 37.57 23.72
CA SER A 408 17.47 38.32 22.87
C SER A 408 16.01 38.04 23.24
N ILE A 409 15.62 36.78 23.47
CA ILE A 409 14.28 36.42 23.95
C ILE A 409 13.96 37.13 25.26
N LEU A 410 14.92 37.17 26.21
CA LEU A 410 14.75 37.81 27.52
C LEU A 410 14.52 39.34 27.44
N HIS A 411 15.15 40.02 26.48
CA HIS A 411 15.24 41.49 26.43
C HIS A 411 14.52 42.16 25.25
N PHE A 412 14.06 41.43 24.23
CA PHE A 412 13.41 42.02 23.06
C PHE A 412 12.05 42.62 23.40
N ALA A 413 11.79 43.81 22.85
CA ALA A 413 10.49 44.44 22.97
C ALA A 413 9.44 43.80 22.06
N TYR A 414 8.17 43.85 22.47
CA TYR A 414 7.04 43.39 21.65
C TYR A 414 5.87 44.40 21.72
N PRO A 415 5.02 44.44 20.67
CA PRO A 415 3.80 45.25 20.67
C PRO A 415 2.98 45.08 21.95
N ASP A 416 2.52 46.21 22.49
CA ASP A 416 1.67 46.30 23.69
C ASP A 416 2.29 45.73 24.98
N GLN A 417 3.62 45.61 25.02
CA GLN A 417 4.36 45.17 26.20
C GLN A 417 4.11 46.11 27.40
N VAL A 418 3.56 45.53 28.47
CA VAL A 418 3.34 46.22 29.77
C VAL A 418 4.50 45.95 30.73
N ALA A 419 5.00 44.71 30.77
CA ALA A 419 6.16 44.34 31.56
C ALA A 419 7.45 44.73 30.82
N THR A 420 8.10 45.81 31.23
CA THR A 420 9.24 46.40 30.51
C THR A 420 10.55 45.60 30.62
N THR A 421 10.60 44.55 31.46
CA THR A 421 11.77 43.67 31.62
C THR A 421 11.33 42.23 31.91
N GLY A 422 12.10 41.25 31.41
CA GLY A 422 12.01 39.85 31.84
C GLY A 422 10.95 39.02 31.11
N ASN A 423 11.13 38.77 29.82
CA ASN A 423 10.19 37.97 29.01
C ASN A 423 10.29 36.45 29.23
N PHE A 424 11.39 35.97 29.80
CA PHE A 424 11.80 34.57 29.75
C PHE A 424 12.26 34.07 31.11
N ALA A 425 11.55 33.08 31.67
CA ALA A 425 11.85 32.49 32.96
C ALA A 425 12.74 31.24 32.80
N SER A 426 14.05 31.40 32.97
CA SER A 426 15.03 30.31 32.88
C SER A 426 15.10 29.50 34.19
N PRO A 427 14.84 28.18 34.18
CA PRO A 427 14.82 27.36 35.40
C PRO A 427 16.19 26.81 35.83
N LEU A 428 17.23 26.94 35.02
CA LEU A 428 18.54 26.30 35.22
C LEU A 428 19.68 27.33 35.23
N SER A 429 20.75 27.04 35.97
CA SER A 429 22.02 27.78 35.95
C SER A 429 23.17 26.77 35.87
N PRO A 430 23.98 26.77 34.78
CA PRO A 430 23.94 27.69 33.65
C PRO A 430 22.64 27.58 32.82
N HIS A 431 22.29 28.66 32.10
CA HIS A 431 21.03 28.75 31.35
C HIS A 431 21.08 27.95 30.03
N GLU A 432 22.26 27.84 29.44
CA GLU A 432 22.57 27.07 28.23
C GLU A 432 23.27 25.76 28.60
N GLN A 433 22.91 24.67 27.93
CA GLN A 433 23.47 23.33 28.16
C GLN A 433 23.99 22.74 26.85
N ASP A 434 25.24 22.33 26.86
CA ASP A 434 25.85 21.61 25.74
C ASP A 434 25.29 20.18 25.70
N ALA A 435 24.51 19.87 24.66
CA ALA A 435 23.97 18.53 24.44
C ALA A 435 24.95 17.60 23.70
N GLY A 436 26.03 18.16 23.14
CA GLY A 436 27.13 17.43 22.52
C GLY A 436 26.98 17.24 21.01
N ALA A 437 27.70 16.25 20.46
CA ALA A 437 27.73 15.97 19.02
C ALA A 437 26.36 15.50 18.49
N VAL A 438 26.03 15.92 17.28
CA VAL A 438 24.79 15.62 16.58
C VAL A 438 25.11 14.79 15.35
N PHE A 439 24.30 13.76 15.14
CA PHE A 439 24.42 12.84 14.02
C PHE A 439 23.12 12.76 13.25
N LYS A 440 23.20 12.36 11.98
CA LYS A 440 22.04 11.98 11.16
C LYS A 440 22.29 10.62 10.54
N PHE A 441 21.22 9.86 10.27
CA PHE A 441 21.34 8.69 9.40
C PHE A 441 21.73 9.18 8.01
N SER A 442 22.92 8.80 7.55
CA SER A 442 23.42 9.10 6.21
C SER A 442 23.20 7.93 5.26
N LEU A 443 23.13 6.69 5.78
CA LEU A 443 22.82 5.49 5.02
C LEU A 443 21.63 4.77 5.66
N TYR A 444 20.61 4.48 4.86
CA TYR A 444 19.50 3.61 5.21
C TYR A 444 19.00 2.90 3.93
N HIS A 445 19.80 1.98 3.41
CA HIS A 445 19.67 1.43 2.04
C HIS A 445 19.67 -0.10 2.04
N LEU A 446 19.07 -0.72 1.03
CA LEU A 446 19.16 -2.16 0.78
C LEU A 446 20.25 -2.41 -0.26
N VAL A 447 21.04 -3.48 -0.07
CA VAL A 447 22.08 -3.90 -1.01
C VAL A 447 21.83 -5.34 -1.41
N ASP A 448 21.83 -5.58 -2.73
CA ASP A 448 21.69 -6.92 -3.30
C ASP A 448 22.97 -7.74 -3.10
N LEU A 449 22.82 -8.94 -2.55
CA LEU A 449 23.93 -9.89 -2.36
C LEU A 449 23.96 -10.97 -3.45
N ASP A 450 25.17 -11.42 -3.78
CA ASP A 450 25.39 -12.61 -4.61
C ASP A 450 25.27 -13.89 -3.77
N ASP A 451 24.94 -15.02 -4.41
CA ASP A 451 24.88 -16.32 -3.72
C ASP A 451 26.21 -16.62 -2.98
N GLY A 452 26.14 -16.86 -1.68
CA GLY A 452 27.30 -17.11 -0.80
C GLY A 452 27.84 -15.87 -0.08
N GLU A 453 27.37 -14.66 -0.43
CA GLU A 453 27.71 -13.42 0.29
C GLU A 453 26.95 -13.27 1.60
N GLU A 454 25.85 -14.00 1.82
CA GLU A 454 24.98 -13.88 3.00
C GLU A 454 25.72 -14.14 4.32
N ALA A 455 26.78 -14.95 4.27
CA ALA A 455 27.69 -15.18 5.39
C ALA A 455 29.09 -14.59 5.19
N SER A 456 29.64 -14.60 3.97
CA SER A 456 31.05 -14.28 3.74
C SER A 456 31.41 -12.81 3.91
N ILE A 457 30.44 -11.88 3.75
CA ILE A 457 30.66 -10.45 3.98
C ILE A 457 30.68 -10.08 5.48
N PHE A 458 30.35 -11.03 6.37
CA PHE A 458 30.32 -10.86 7.82
C PHE A 458 31.45 -11.69 8.46
N PRO A 459 32.66 -11.11 8.65
CA PRO A 459 33.80 -11.86 9.17
C PRO A 459 33.52 -12.52 10.52
N ILE A 460 33.77 -13.83 10.58
CA ILE A 460 33.64 -14.64 11.79
C ILE A 460 35.04 -14.93 12.32
N ARG A 461 35.26 -14.70 13.62
CA ARG A 461 36.51 -15.04 14.30
C ARG A 461 36.20 -15.84 15.56
N THR A 462 36.94 -16.92 15.76
CA THR A 462 36.79 -17.76 16.94
C THR A 462 38.07 -17.74 17.76
N GLN A 463 37.93 -17.57 19.07
CA GLN A 463 39.03 -17.60 20.01
C GLN A 463 38.62 -18.28 21.32
N THR A 464 39.59 -18.84 22.03
CA THR A 464 39.38 -19.33 23.40
C THR A 464 39.84 -18.24 24.37
N ILE A 465 38.97 -17.89 25.32
CA ILE A 465 39.26 -16.90 26.37
C ILE A 465 39.19 -17.56 27.76
N GLY A 466 39.77 -16.88 28.76
CA GLY A 466 39.77 -17.32 30.15
C GLY A 466 41.15 -17.67 30.72
N SER A 467 41.21 -17.85 32.05
CA SER A 467 42.46 -18.11 32.79
C SER A 467 42.60 -19.58 33.18
N SER A 468 43.81 -20.13 33.05
CA SER A 468 44.19 -21.47 33.53
C SER A 468 44.58 -21.51 35.01
N GLN A 469 44.51 -20.38 35.74
CA GLN A 469 45.08 -20.22 37.08
C GLN A 469 44.07 -20.01 38.22
N ALA A 470 42.81 -19.67 37.95
CA ALA A 470 41.78 -19.46 38.98
C ALA A 470 40.88 -20.72 39.12
N SER A 471 40.55 -21.09 40.36
CA SER A 471 39.57 -22.18 40.60
C SER A 471 38.16 -21.64 40.35
N PRO A 472 37.33 -22.30 39.52
CA PRO A 472 35.99 -21.82 39.22
C PRO A 472 35.14 -21.80 40.49
N GLU A 473 34.39 -20.71 40.68
CA GLU A 473 33.43 -20.61 41.78
C GLU A 473 32.37 -21.73 41.68
N PRO A 474 31.83 -22.22 42.81
CA PRO A 474 30.76 -23.21 42.80
C PRO A 474 29.48 -22.64 42.19
N VAL A 475 28.69 -23.50 41.55
CA VAL A 475 27.43 -23.13 40.88
C VAL A 475 26.47 -22.49 41.88
N THR A 476 25.97 -21.31 41.53
CA THR A 476 24.85 -20.69 42.23
C THR A 476 23.57 -21.47 41.92
N HIS A 477 23.05 -22.19 42.92
CA HIS A 477 21.77 -22.88 42.83
C HIS A 477 20.66 -22.06 43.46
N LEU A 478 19.45 -22.18 42.89
CA LEU A 478 18.27 -21.65 43.56
C LEU A 478 18.02 -22.43 44.84
N SER A 479 17.76 -21.73 45.95
CA SER A 479 17.31 -22.43 47.17
C SER A 479 15.98 -23.16 46.91
N SER A 480 15.80 -24.36 47.49
CA SER A 480 14.60 -25.18 47.32
C SER A 480 13.30 -24.42 47.63
N ASP A 481 13.36 -23.52 48.62
CA ASP A 481 12.23 -22.71 49.05
C ASP A 481 11.84 -21.68 47.99
N VAL A 482 12.83 -21.01 47.37
CA VAL A 482 12.59 -20.04 46.29
C VAL A 482 12.10 -20.76 45.03
N PHE A 483 12.68 -21.92 44.71
CA PHE A 483 12.26 -22.72 43.56
C PHE A 483 10.80 -23.13 43.69
N SER A 484 10.43 -23.69 44.85
CA SER A 484 9.06 -24.09 45.14
C SER A 484 8.07 -22.91 45.12
N LYS A 485 8.47 -21.73 45.60
CA LYS A 485 7.64 -20.51 45.56
C LYS A 485 7.36 -20.03 44.14
N ILE A 486 8.37 -20.08 43.25
CA ILE A 486 8.20 -19.68 41.84
C ILE A 486 7.39 -20.73 41.08
N ASP A 487 7.63 -22.02 41.34
CA ASP A 487 6.94 -23.12 40.66
C ASP A 487 5.44 -23.19 41.03
N ASN A 488 5.11 -22.94 42.30
CA ASN A 488 3.75 -22.96 42.82
C ASN A 488 3.09 -21.58 42.90
N GLY A 489 3.73 -20.54 42.37
CA GLY A 489 3.19 -19.19 42.44
C GLY A 489 1.92 -19.01 41.62
N GLU A 490 1.00 -18.18 42.11
CA GLU A 490 -0.29 -17.97 41.48
C GLU A 490 -0.24 -16.95 40.35
N LEU A 491 -0.95 -17.22 39.26
CA LEU A 491 -1.06 -16.30 38.14
C LEU A 491 -1.92 -15.09 38.51
N THR A 492 -1.49 -13.91 38.09
CA THR A 492 -2.30 -12.69 38.23
C THR A 492 -3.64 -12.89 37.52
N PRO A 493 -4.79 -12.59 38.16
CA PRO A 493 -6.10 -12.64 37.50
C PRO A 493 -6.15 -11.72 36.28
N LEU A 494 -6.74 -12.21 35.18
CA LEU A 494 -7.00 -11.38 34.02
C LEU A 494 -8.11 -10.37 34.37
N THR A 495 -7.87 -9.09 34.07
CA THR A 495 -8.83 -8.01 34.26
C THR A 495 -9.32 -7.52 32.92
N SER A 496 -10.59 -7.75 32.61
CA SER A 496 -11.24 -7.17 31.44
C SER A 496 -11.67 -5.73 31.74
N LYS A 497 -11.48 -4.84 30.78
CA LYS A 497 -12.02 -3.48 30.88
C LYS A 497 -13.56 -3.51 30.81
N SER A 498 -14.23 -2.87 31.77
CA SER A 498 -15.68 -2.63 31.67
C SER A 498 -15.95 -1.60 30.57
N VAL A 499 -16.64 -1.99 29.51
CA VAL A 499 -16.92 -1.13 28.36
C VAL A 499 -18.34 -0.56 28.45
N PRO A 500 -18.53 0.77 28.40
CA PRO A 500 -19.86 1.39 28.42
C PRO A 500 -20.71 0.94 27.22
N GLN A 501 -22.01 0.69 27.44
CA GLN A 501 -22.94 0.33 26.35
C GLN A 501 -23.40 1.56 25.55
N GLU A 502 -23.33 2.75 26.14
CA GLU A 502 -23.64 4.03 25.48
C GLU A 502 -22.48 4.53 24.59
N GLU A 503 -22.70 5.67 23.90
CA GLU A 503 -21.63 6.31 23.15
C GLU A 503 -20.50 6.72 24.08
N ALA A 504 -19.27 6.30 23.77
CA ALA A 504 -18.12 6.51 24.63
C ALA A 504 -16.88 6.86 23.79
N PRO A 505 -15.91 7.63 24.34
CA PRO A 505 -14.65 7.86 23.66
C PRO A 505 -13.85 6.56 23.52
N LEU A 506 -13.01 6.45 22.50
CA LEU A 506 -12.20 5.26 22.22
C LEU A 506 -11.33 4.88 23.42
N SER A 507 -10.86 5.87 24.18
CA SER A 507 -10.13 5.68 25.44
C SER A 507 -10.91 4.92 26.53
N GLN A 508 -12.25 4.88 26.50
CA GLN A 508 -13.08 4.09 27.40
C GLN A 508 -13.43 2.71 26.83
N VAL A 509 -13.26 2.50 25.52
CA VAL A 509 -13.63 1.26 24.82
C VAL A 509 -12.43 0.36 24.60
N ALA A 510 -11.32 0.90 24.07
CA ALA A 510 -10.10 0.15 23.82
C ALA A 510 -9.36 -0.18 25.11
N ARG A 511 -8.71 -1.36 25.15
CA ARG A 511 -7.81 -1.75 26.24
C ARG A 511 -6.48 -1.00 26.15
N ILE A 512 -5.88 -0.99 24.96
CA ILE A 512 -4.62 -0.32 24.67
C ILE A 512 -4.86 0.62 23.49
N ILE A 513 -4.35 1.84 23.63
CA ILE A 513 -4.17 2.80 22.55
C ILE A 513 -2.73 3.27 22.70
N ARG A 514 -1.89 3.02 21.70
CA ARG A 514 -0.48 3.40 21.76
C ARG A 514 0.02 3.86 20.41
N SER A 515 1.09 4.63 20.45
CA SER A 515 1.88 4.99 19.29
C SER A 515 3.32 4.57 19.51
N LYS A 516 4.00 4.21 18.43
CA LYS A 516 5.40 3.76 18.46
C LYS A 516 6.04 3.94 17.08
N ASN A 517 7.34 4.16 17.03
CA ASN A 517 8.10 4.18 15.77
C ASN A 517 8.08 2.82 15.05
N SER A 518 8.25 2.85 13.72
CA SER A 518 8.53 1.68 12.87
C SER A 518 9.70 2.05 11.95
N GLY A 519 10.91 1.76 12.41
CA GLY A 519 12.13 2.34 11.84
C GLY A 519 12.16 3.88 11.93
N PRO A 520 13.12 4.52 11.23
CA PRO A 520 13.38 5.94 11.42
C PRO A 520 12.39 6.86 10.70
N PHE A 521 11.60 6.37 9.75
CA PHE A 521 10.76 7.20 8.88
C PHE A 521 9.26 7.02 9.09
N GLU A 522 8.84 6.09 9.94
CA GLU A 522 7.43 5.74 10.12
C GLU A 522 6.99 5.82 11.58
N MET A 523 5.73 6.19 11.76
CA MET A 523 5.02 6.27 13.03
C MET A 523 3.82 5.35 12.98
N THR A 524 3.65 4.50 13.99
CA THR A 524 2.56 3.54 14.04
C THR A 524 1.62 3.81 15.21
N PHE A 525 0.37 3.42 15.05
CA PHE A 525 -0.70 3.52 16.03
C PHE A 525 -1.39 2.17 16.15
N ASP A 526 -1.47 1.65 17.38
CA ASP A 526 -2.13 0.39 17.69
C ASP A 526 -3.29 0.64 18.65
N VAL A 527 -4.45 0.09 18.31
CA VAL A 527 -5.62 0.06 19.18
C VAL A 527 -6.02 -1.40 19.37
N MET A 528 -6.09 -1.87 20.62
CA MET A 528 -6.37 -3.28 20.94
C MET A 528 -7.56 -3.40 21.92
N PHE A 529 -8.28 -4.51 21.82
CA PHE A 529 -9.49 -4.76 22.61
C PHE A 529 -9.39 -6.08 23.37
N ASP A 530 -9.95 -6.13 24.58
CA ASP A 530 -9.99 -7.36 25.41
C ASP A 530 -11.03 -8.38 24.91
N ASP A 531 -12.01 -7.92 24.14
CA ASP A 531 -13.23 -8.67 23.81
C ASP A 531 -13.60 -8.51 22.33
N GLU A 532 -14.02 -9.63 21.71
CA GLU A 532 -14.34 -9.67 20.29
C GLU A 532 -15.60 -8.86 19.95
N SER A 533 -16.61 -8.81 20.83
CA SER A 533 -17.83 -8.02 20.60
C SER A 533 -17.53 -6.52 20.61
N VAL A 534 -16.62 -6.09 21.49
CA VAL A 534 -16.14 -4.70 21.56
C VAL A 534 -15.33 -4.36 20.31
N TYR A 535 -14.42 -5.24 19.90
CA TYR A 535 -13.67 -5.11 18.67
C TYR A 535 -14.59 -4.95 17.44
N ARG A 536 -15.58 -5.83 17.31
CA ARG A 536 -16.58 -5.76 16.22
C ARG A 536 -17.38 -4.48 16.27
N ARG A 537 -17.81 -4.01 17.45
CA ARG A 537 -18.49 -2.71 17.62
C ARG A 537 -17.67 -1.55 17.04
N VAL A 538 -16.36 -1.50 17.32
CA VAL A 538 -15.50 -0.42 16.78
C VAL A 538 -15.26 -0.60 15.28
N ARG A 539 -15.03 -1.83 14.82
CA ARG A 539 -14.84 -2.16 13.40
C ARG A 539 -16.06 -1.77 12.55
N GLU A 540 -17.25 -2.11 13.01
CA GLU A 540 -18.53 -1.83 12.35
C GLU A 540 -18.92 -0.35 12.43
N ALA A 541 -18.52 0.36 13.49
CA ALA A 541 -18.74 1.81 13.60
C ALA A 541 -18.00 2.61 12.51
N ASN A 542 -16.95 2.02 11.91
CA ASN A 542 -16.18 2.60 10.81
C ASN A 542 -15.67 4.03 11.09
N VAL A 543 -15.15 4.24 12.30
CA VAL A 543 -14.65 5.55 12.77
C VAL A 543 -13.13 5.72 12.61
N LEU A 544 -12.39 4.63 12.36
CA LEU A 544 -10.93 4.63 12.21
C LEU A 544 -10.52 4.66 10.72
N THR A 545 -11.04 5.62 9.96
CA THR A 545 -10.85 5.75 8.50
C THR A 545 -9.66 6.64 8.13
N ASN A 546 -9.18 6.56 6.88
CA ASN A 546 -8.14 7.47 6.38
C ASN A 546 -8.54 8.95 6.54
N GLU A 547 -9.80 9.30 6.26
CA GLU A 547 -10.31 10.68 6.48
C GLU A 547 -10.16 11.13 7.94
N THR A 548 -10.42 10.22 8.89
CA THR A 548 -10.27 10.52 10.31
C THR A 548 -8.80 10.75 10.67
N ILE A 549 -7.89 9.90 10.17
CA ILE A 549 -6.45 10.05 10.42
C ILE A 549 -5.90 11.32 9.78
N LYS A 550 -6.27 11.63 8.52
CA LYS A 550 -5.91 12.89 7.85
C LYS A 550 -6.31 14.11 8.67
N LYS A 551 -7.53 14.11 9.21
CA LYS A 551 -8.02 15.20 10.06
C LYS A 551 -7.29 15.29 11.41
N LEU A 552 -7.05 14.15 12.06
CA LEU A 552 -6.42 14.12 13.40
C LEU A 552 -4.94 14.47 13.38
N TYR A 553 -4.24 14.16 12.29
CA TYR A 553 -2.78 14.33 12.19
C TYR A 553 -2.35 15.33 11.12
N ARG A 554 -3.29 15.98 10.40
CA ARG A 554 -2.99 16.93 9.30
C ARG A 554 -2.11 16.34 8.21
N VAL A 555 -2.33 15.07 7.88
CA VAL A 555 -1.60 14.33 6.86
C VAL A 555 -2.42 14.13 5.59
N THR A 556 -1.79 13.71 4.50
CA THR A 556 -2.42 13.38 3.22
C THR A 556 -2.59 11.86 3.05
N ASP A 557 -3.28 11.42 1.99
CA ASP A 557 -3.40 9.98 1.71
C ASP A 557 -2.04 9.32 1.41
N ASP A 558 -1.10 10.05 0.80
CA ASP A 558 0.25 9.57 0.50
C ASP A 558 1.12 9.37 1.75
N ASP A 559 0.71 9.98 2.87
CA ASP A 559 1.38 9.85 4.16
C ASP A 559 0.89 8.65 4.96
N ILE A 560 -0.27 8.07 4.64
CA ILE A 560 -0.83 6.90 5.31
C ILE A 560 -0.34 5.63 4.59
N LEU A 561 0.62 4.94 5.19
CA LEU A 561 1.24 3.73 4.64
C LEU A 561 0.38 2.49 4.86
N THR A 562 -0.33 2.43 5.99
CA THR A 562 -1.20 1.30 6.34
C THR A 562 -2.32 1.80 7.24
N ASN A 563 -3.54 1.33 7.02
CA ASN A 563 -4.66 1.52 7.93
C ASN A 563 -5.57 0.28 7.83
N MET A 564 -5.52 -0.58 8.83
CA MET A 564 -6.16 -1.90 8.76
C MET A 564 -6.55 -2.45 10.11
N TYR A 565 -7.51 -3.37 10.08
CA TYR A 565 -7.87 -4.22 11.20
C TYR A 565 -7.05 -5.53 11.15
N PHE A 566 -6.62 -6.02 12.30
CA PHE A 566 -5.84 -7.25 12.46
C PHE A 566 -6.55 -8.19 13.44
N ASP A 567 -7.34 -9.10 12.87
CA ASP A 567 -8.24 -10.00 13.59
C ASP A 567 -7.54 -10.91 14.62
N PRO A 568 -6.35 -11.51 14.35
CA PRO A 568 -5.69 -12.39 15.32
C PRO A 568 -5.38 -11.75 16.67
N ALA A 569 -5.20 -10.42 16.69
CA ALA A 569 -4.89 -9.65 17.89
C ALA A 569 -6.05 -8.78 18.38
N LEU A 570 -7.26 -8.91 17.79
CA LEU A 570 -8.40 -8.02 18.03
C LEU A 570 -7.95 -6.55 18.03
N ALA A 571 -7.28 -6.15 16.96
CA ALA A 571 -6.58 -4.87 16.92
C ALA A 571 -6.84 -4.08 15.63
N TRP A 572 -6.57 -2.79 15.70
CA TRP A 572 -6.46 -1.88 14.58
C TRP A 572 -5.05 -1.29 14.53
N LYS A 573 -4.50 -1.19 13.33
CA LYS A 573 -3.15 -0.70 13.04
C LYS A 573 -3.22 0.42 12.01
N CYS A 574 -2.61 1.55 12.32
CA CYS A 574 -2.33 2.59 11.33
C CYS A 574 -0.85 2.94 11.35
N THR A 575 -0.26 3.17 10.18
CA THR A 575 1.13 3.60 10.03
C THR A 575 1.16 4.81 9.10
N ILE A 576 1.79 5.89 9.55
CA ILE A 576 1.98 7.12 8.78
C ILE A 576 3.47 7.42 8.61
N LYS A 577 3.82 8.20 7.59
CA LYS A 577 5.15 8.81 7.45
C LYS A 577 5.39 9.79 8.58
N ARG A 578 6.62 9.82 9.11
CA ARG A 578 7.04 10.84 10.07
C ARG A 578 7.35 12.15 9.33
N PRO A 579 7.01 13.32 9.91
CA PRO A 579 7.47 14.60 9.38
C PRO A 579 8.98 14.76 9.44
N TRP A 580 9.63 14.08 10.39
CA TRP A 580 11.07 14.08 10.59
C TRP A 580 11.59 12.66 10.82
N ALA A 581 12.81 12.42 10.34
CA ALA A 581 13.51 11.17 10.65
C ALA A 581 13.76 11.05 12.16
N GLN A 582 13.66 9.84 12.69
CA GLN A 582 13.89 9.55 14.09
C GLN A 582 15.27 10.04 14.56
N GLY A 583 15.27 10.83 15.64
CA GLY A 583 16.49 11.37 16.24
C GLY A 583 17.20 12.44 15.41
N SER A 584 16.59 12.94 14.33
CA SER A 584 17.14 14.09 13.58
C SER A 584 17.03 15.39 14.38
N VAL A 585 17.73 16.43 13.91
CA VAL A 585 17.59 17.79 14.45
C VAL A 585 16.14 18.26 14.28
N GLY A 586 15.57 18.86 15.33
CA GLY A 586 14.18 19.32 15.33
C GLY A 586 13.10 18.25 15.58
N GLU A 587 13.48 16.98 15.70
CA GLU A 587 12.56 15.89 16.03
C GLU A 587 12.00 16.05 17.46
N ARG A 588 10.72 15.72 17.67
CA ARG A 588 9.95 16.09 18.87
C ARG A 588 9.51 14.92 19.76
N ASP A 589 9.51 13.70 19.25
CA ASP A 589 9.11 12.48 19.99
C ASP A 589 9.82 11.28 19.38
N THR A 590 11.10 11.10 19.75
CA THR A 590 12.00 10.14 19.10
C THR A 590 11.46 8.73 19.11
N LEU A 591 10.75 8.35 20.17
CA LEU A 591 10.14 7.04 20.32
C LEU A 591 8.71 6.97 19.76
N GLY A 592 8.12 8.11 19.40
CA GLY A 592 6.75 8.20 18.89
C GLY A 592 5.70 7.85 19.93
N THR A 593 5.98 8.02 21.22
CA THR A 593 5.16 7.46 22.30
C THR A 593 3.93 8.28 22.65
N GLN A 594 3.90 9.57 22.31
CA GLN A 594 2.82 10.49 22.68
C GLN A 594 1.88 10.83 21.53
N GLN A 595 2.17 10.34 20.32
CA GLN A 595 1.37 10.64 19.13
C GLN A 595 -0.02 9.99 19.13
N HIS A 596 -0.31 9.02 20.01
CA HIS A 596 -1.61 8.36 20.08
C HIS A 596 -2.73 9.23 20.70
N ALA A 597 -2.39 10.33 21.36
CA ALA A 597 -3.32 11.16 22.12
C ALA A 597 -4.56 11.63 21.32
N PRO A 598 -4.46 12.05 20.03
CA PRO A 598 -5.62 12.42 19.22
C PRO A 598 -6.67 11.31 19.06
N LEU A 599 -6.26 10.03 19.11
CA LEU A 599 -7.16 8.88 18.99
C LEU A 599 -8.07 8.72 20.21
N LEU A 600 -7.62 9.18 21.39
CA LEU A 600 -8.30 8.95 22.66
C LEU A 600 -9.73 9.51 22.69
N GLY A 601 -9.95 10.61 21.97
CA GLY A 601 -11.22 11.35 21.92
C GLY A 601 -12.20 10.90 20.84
N ILE A 602 -11.83 9.95 19.97
CA ILE A 602 -12.72 9.44 18.91
C ILE A 602 -13.98 8.85 19.53
N ARG A 603 -15.17 9.28 19.09
CA ARG A 603 -16.44 8.80 19.66
C ARG A 603 -16.86 7.48 19.03
N ILE A 604 -17.13 6.48 19.87
CA ILE A 604 -17.62 5.15 19.49
C ILE A 604 -19.13 5.10 19.78
N PRO A 605 -19.99 4.93 18.77
CA PRO A 605 -21.44 4.86 18.93
C PRO A 605 -21.89 3.78 19.93
N ALA A 606 -23.05 3.96 20.55
CA ALA A 606 -23.66 3.01 21.50
C ALA A 606 -23.86 1.61 20.90
N ALA A 607 -23.73 0.58 21.73
CA ALA A 607 -24.01 -0.81 21.38
C ALA A 607 -25.51 -0.99 21.12
N LYS A 608 -25.91 -1.09 19.85
CA LYS A 608 -27.29 -1.43 19.48
C LYS A 608 -27.49 -2.94 19.56
N ALA A 609 -28.61 -3.39 20.12
CA ALA A 609 -29.12 -4.74 19.85
C ALA A 609 -29.36 -4.87 18.35
N ALA A 610 -28.55 -5.68 17.68
CA ALA A 610 -28.62 -6.10 16.27
C ALA A 610 -29.59 -5.27 15.40
N VAL A 611 -29.20 -4.03 15.09
CA VAL A 611 -29.82 -3.25 14.01
C VAL A 611 -28.99 -3.54 12.76
N HIS A 612 -29.64 -4.08 11.73
CA HIS A 612 -29.01 -4.43 10.46
C HIS A 612 -28.01 -3.34 10.01
N PRO A 613 -26.73 -3.70 9.83
CA PRO A 613 -25.69 -2.73 9.55
C PRO A 613 -25.89 -2.14 8.14
N LYS A 614 -25.88 -0.81 8.06
CA LYS A 614 -25.51 -0.11 6.82
C LYS A 614 -24.01 -0.33 6.62
N THR A 615 -23.65 -1.32 5.82
CA THR A 615 -22.26 -1.68 5.54
C THR A 615 -21.64 -0.71 4.54
N ASN A 616 -20.62 0.04 4.95
CA ASN A 616 -19.51 0.45 4.09
C ASN A 616 -18.25 -0.17 4.69
N GLY A 617 -17.73 -1.22 4.03
CA GLY A 617 -16.37 -1.69 4.24
C GLY A 617 -16.11 -2.71 5.36
N VAL A 618 -16.77 -3.87 5.34
CA VAL A 618 -16.15 -5.15 5.76
C VAL A 618 -16.62 -6.25 4.82
N ALA A 619 -15.70 -7.15 4.49
CA ALA A 619 -15.99 -8.49 3.98
C ALA A 619 -17.23 -9.06 4.66
N VAL A 620 -18.21 -9.43 3.84
CA VAL A 620 -19.39 -10.16 4.26
C VAL A 620 -18.93 -11.42 4.98
N ALA A 621 -19.28 -11.55 6.27
CA ALA A 621 -19.27 -12.85 6.92
C ALA A 621 -20.15 -13.77 6.07
N SER A 622 -19.52 -14.79 5.50
CA SER A 622 -20.07 -15.78 4.58
C SER A 622 -21.58 -16.03 4.73
N SER A 623 -22.40 -15.27 4.02
CA SER A 623 -23.32 -15.89 3.08
C SER A 623 -22.44 -16.41 1.97
N GLN A 624 -21.93 -17.65 2.09
CA GLN A 624 -21.00 -18.31 1.15
C GLN A 624 -20.47 -17.33 0.11
N VAL A 625 -19.44 -16.53 0.44
CA VAL A 625 -18.92 -15.57 -0.54
C VAL A 625 -18.33 -16.44 -1.62
N ILE A 626 -19.13 -16.68 -2.66
CA ILE A 626 -18.74 -17.40 -3.85
C ILE A 626 -17.53 -16.61 -4.35
N PRO A 627 -16.34 -17.20 -4.40
CA PRO A 627 -15.18 -16.52 -4.97
C PRO A 627 -15.55 -16.08 -6.39
N ARG A 628 -15.19 -14.86 -6.82
CA ARG A 628 -15.53 -14.34 -8.17
C ARG A 628 -15.04 -15.28 -9.29
N GLU A 629 -14.04 -16.10 -8.99
CA GLU A 629 -13.54 -17.23 -9.77
C GLU A 629 -14.60 -18.28 -10.12
N SER A 630 -15.74 -18.28 -9.44
CA SER A 630 -16.89 -19.16 -9.70
C SER A 630 -18.14 -18.43 -10.15
N PHE A 631 -18.07 -17.11 -10.39
CA PHE A 631 -19.21 -16.33 -10.85
C PHE A 631 -19.65 -16.74 -12.26
N SER A 632 -20.96 -16.89 -12.39
CA SER A 632 -21.72 -16.85 -13.64
C SER A 632 -21.96 -15.41 -14.10
N ALA A 633 -22.54 -15.23 -15.29
CA ALA A 633 -22.97 -13.91 -15.75
C ALA A 633 -24.06 -13.32 -14.84
N GLN A 634 -24.96 -14.17 -14.30
CA GLN A 634 -26.00 -13.73 -13.38
C GLN A 634 -25.44 -13.21 -12.05
N ASP A 635 -24.40 -13.86 -11.52
CA ASP A 635 -23.71 -13.41 -10.30
C ASP A 635 -23.05 -12.03 -10.49
N VAL A 636 -22.42 -11.81 -11.65
CA VAL A 636 -21.82 -10.50 -11.99
C VAL A 636 -22.89 -9.42 -12.06
N VAL A 637 -24.03 -9.69 -12.71
CA VAL A 637 -25.15 -8.74 -12.76
C VAL A 637 -25.62 -8.42 -11.35
N GLN A 638 -25.85 -9.45 -10.53
CA GLN A 638 -26.34 -9.29 -9.16
C GLN A 638 -25.37 -8.47 -8.30
N GLU A 639 -24.06 -8.73 -8.38
CA GLU A 639 -23.05 -7.98 -7.64
C GLU A 639 -23.05 -6.50 -8.03
N ILE A 640 -22.95 -6.20 -9.32
CA ILE A 640 -22.87 -4.83 -9.81
C ILE A 640 -24.19 -4.08 -9.56
N TRP A 641 -25.34 -4.71 -9.79
CA TRP A 641 -26.66 -4.13 -9.55
C TRP A 641 -26.86 -3.71 -8.08
N LYS A 642 -26.49 -4.60 -7.15
CA LYS A 642 -26.52 -4.32 -5.70
C LYS A 642 -25.52 -3.23 -5.33
N GLY A 643 -24.32 -3.25 -5.91
CA GLY A 643 -23.29 -2.23 -5.71
C GLY A 643 -23.74 -0.82 -6.15
N LEU A 644 -24.48 -0.74 -7.26
CA LEU A 644 -25.10 0.51 -7.74
C LEU A 644 -26.31 0.94 -6.90
N LYS A 645 -26.77 0.13 -5.95
CA LYS A 645 -27.94 0.39 -5.09
C LYS A 645 -29.20 0.67 -5.92
N LEU A 646 -29.44 -0.19 -6.92
CA LEU A 646 -30.69 -0.20 -7.70
C LEU A 646 -31.73 -1.13 -7.06
N PRO A 647 -33.03 -0.99 -7.38
CA PRO A 647 -34.11 -1.82 -6.81
C PRO A 647 -33.86 -3.31 -7.01
N ALA A 648 -33.84 -4.10 -5.94
CA ALA A 648 -33.49 -5.52 -6.00
C ALA A 648 -34.55 -6.35 -6.73
N GLU A 649 -35.79 -5.86 -6.78
CA GLU A 649 -36.94 -6.49 -7.43
C GLU A 649 -36.74 -6.62 -8.94
N ALA A 650 -35.94 -5.73 -9.55
CA ALA A 650 -35.63 -5.82 -10.98
C ALA A 650 -34.87 -7.11 -11.34
N LEU A 651 -34.07 -7.66 -10.42
CA LEU A 651 -33.25 -8.83 -10.69
C LEU A 651 -34.09 -10.07 -11.05
N SER A 652 -35.35 -10.16 -10.60
CA SER A 652 -36.24 -11.27 -10.97
C SER A 652 -36.77 -11.19 -12.41
N ALA A 653 -36.57 -10.07 -13.10
CA ALA A 653 -36.94 -9.91 -14.50
C ALA A 653 -35.84 -10.40 -15.45
N LEU A 654 -34.65 -10.77 -14.95
CA LEU A 654 -33.53 -11.16 -15.79
C LEU A 654 -33.49 -12.68 -16.01
N ASN A 655 -33.40 -13.07 -17.29
CA ASN A 655 -33.25 -14.45 -17.72
C ASN A 655 -31.94 -14.61 -18.53
N LEU A 656 -30.97 -15.32 -17.97
CA LEU A 656 -29.71 -15.65 -18.64
C LEU A 656 -29.60 -17.15 -18.84
N GLU A 657 -29.79 -17.62 -20.08
CA GLU A 657 -29.53 -19.00 -20.43
C GLU A 657 -28.03 -19.25 -20.63
N ASN A 658 -27.55 -20.40 -20.16
CA ASN A 658 -26.15 -20.84 -20.27
C ASN A 658 -25.16 -19.78 -19.78
N ASP A 659 -25.32 -19.30 -18.54
CA ASP A 659 -24.60 -18.16 -17.98
C ASP A 659 -23.18 -18.45 -17.46
N GLY A 660 -22.66 -19.65 -17.74
CA GLY A 660 -21.30 -20.07 -17.42
C GLY A 660 -20.71 -20.97 -18.51
N GLY A 661 -19.64 -20.54 -19.18
CA GLY A 661 -18.95 -21.33 -20.18
C GLY A 661 -18.01 -20.52 -21.08
N PRO A 662 -16.97 -21.13 -21.66
CA PRO A 662 -16.09 -20.46 -22.60
C PRO A 662 -16.78 -20.25 -23.96
N THR A 663 -16.65 -19.06 -24.53
CA THR A 663 -17.28 -18.68 -25.81
C THR A 663 -16.33 -18.09 -26.83
N LEU A 664 -15.12 -17.74 -26.40
CA LEU A 664 -14.03 -17.24 -27.22
C LEU A 664 -12.74 -17.95 -26.80
N PRO A 665 -11.75 -18.07 -27.70
CA PRO A 665 -10.48 -18.76 -27.42
C PRO A 665 -9.61 -17.95 -26.45
N SER A 666 -9.96 -17.99 -25.17
CA SER A 666 -9.27 -17.28 -24.10
C SER A 666 -9.34 -18.05 -22.80
N SER A 667 -8.30 -17.88 -21.97
CA SER A 667 -8.36 -18.36 -20.59
C SER A 667 -9.25 -17.46 -19.72
N PHE A 668 -9.40 -16.18 -20.05
CA PHE A 668 -10.29 -15.28 -19.32
C PHE A 668 -11.76 -15.54 -19.64
N LYS A 669 -12.64 -15.32 -18.66
CA LYS A 669 -14.09 -15.50 -18.80
C LYS A 669 -14.79 -14.37 -19.58
N ILE A 670 -14.36 -14.14 -20.82
CA ILE A 670 -14.86 -13.05 -21.66
C ILE A 670 -16.36 -13.21 -21.97
N GLY A 671 -16.85 -14.44 -22.19
CA GLY A 671 -18.28 -14.69 -22.42
C GLY A 671 -19.17 -14.26 -21.23
N VAL A 672 -18.73 -14.58 -20.00
CA VAL A 672 -19.39 -14.13 -18.76
C VAL A 672 -19.41 -12.61 -18.68
N LEU A 673 -18.28 -11.95 -18.98
CA LEU A 673 -18.18 -10.49 -19.01
C LEU A 673 -19.09 -9.87 -20.08
N ALA A 674 -19.19 -10.48 -21.26
CA ALA A 674 -20.01 -10.00 -22.36
C ALA A 674 -21.51 -10.08 -22.05
N GLN A 675 -21.99 -11.25 -21.64
CA GLN A 675 -23.40 -11.46 -21.32
C GLN A 675 -23.83 -10.58 -20.12
N SER A 676 -23.03 -10.53 -19.06
CA SER A 676 -23.37 -9.76 -17.85
C SER A 676 -23.37 -8.25 -18.07
N SER A 677 -22.40 -7.70 -18.81
CA SER A 677 -22.33 -6.26 -19.07
C SER A 677 -23.48 -5.75 -19.94
N ILE A 678 -23.91 -6.53 -20.94
CA ILE A 678 -25.08 -6.22 -21.78
C ILE A 678 -26.39 -6.41 -21.00
N ALA A 679 -26.48 -7.47 -20.20
CA ALA A 679 -27.63 -7.70 -19.32
C ALA A 679 -27.85 -6.55 -18.33
N LEU A 680 -26.76 -6.02 -17.74
CA LEU A 680 -26.82 -4.89 -16.82
C LEU A 680 -27.41 -3.63 -17.47
N SER A 681 -26.97 -3.28 -18.68
CA SER A 681 -27.45 -2.07 -19.37
C SER A 681 -28.91 -2.23 -19.81
N ALA A 682 -29.29 -3.40 -20.31
CA ALA A 682 -30.66 -3.70 -20.70
C ALA A 682 -31.63 -3.75 -19.51
N LEU A 683 -31.22 -4.38 -18.40
CA LEU A 683 -32.00 -4.42 -17.16
C LEU A 683 -32.16 -3.02 -16.55
N ALA A 684 -31.10 -2.21 -16.58
CA ALA A 684 -31.17 -0.83 -16.12
C ALA A 684 -32.14 0.00 -16.99
N ALA A 685 -32.14 -0.20 -18.31
CA ALA A 685 -33.08 0.44 -19.22
C ALA A 685 -34.53 -0.01 -18.94
N ALA A 686 -34.76 -1.30 -18.72
CA ALA A 686 -36.06 -1.85 -18.33
C ALA A 686 -36.55 -1.28 -16.99
N GLN A 687 -35.66 -1.03 -16.03
CA GLN A 687 -35.98 -0.36 -14.76
C GLN A 687 -36.43 1.10 -14.96
N ILE A 688 -35.83 1.83 -15.91
CA ILE A 688 -36.31 3.18 -16.28
C ILE A 688 -37.67 3.11 -16.97
N HIS A 689 -37.90 2.11 -17.83
CA HIS A 689 -39.21 1.87 -18.43
C HIS A 689 -40.29 1.61 -17.36
N ALA A 690 -39.99 0.77 -16.37
CA ALA A 690 -40.86 0.49 -15.24
C ALA A 690 -41.20 1.75 -14.44
N LEU A 691 -40.18 2.56 -14.12
CA LEU A 691 -40.33 3.83 -13.41
C LEU A 691 -41.19 4.83 -14.20
N ARG A 692 -40.98 4.93 -15.53
CA ARG A 692 -41.74 5.83 -16.42
C ARG A 692 -43.22 5.49 -16.52
N ASN A 693 -43.56 4.20 -16.47
CA ASN A 693 -44.93 3.72 -16.69
C ASN A 693 -45.61 3.25 -15.40
N GLU A 694 -44.98 3.42 -14.23
CA GLU A 694 -45.46 2.92 -12.94
C GLU A 694 -45.87 1.42 -12.99
N SER A 695 -45.01 0.60 -13.60
CA SER A 695 -45.25 -0.82 -13.89
C SER A 695 -44.14 -1.71 -13.33
N SER A 696 -44.32 -3.04 -13.39
CA SER A 696 -43.24 -3.99 -13.09
C SER A 696 -42.15 -3.95 -14.16
N VAL A 697 -40.91 -4.27 -13.79
CA VAL A 697 -39.80 -4.39 -14.74
C VAL A 697 -40.08 -5.49 -15.76
N PRO A 698 -40.10 -5.18 -17.07
CA PRO A 698 -40.28 -6.20 -18.11
C PRO A 698 -39.16 -7.23 -18.11
N ALA A 699 -39.46 -8.45 -18.55
CA ALA A 699 -38.45 -9.51 -18.64
C ALA A 699 -37.34 -9.14 -19.63
N VAL A 700 -36.10 -9.49 -19.29
CA VAL A 700 -34.89 -9.20 -20.08
C VAL A 700 -34.15 -10.49 -20.36
N ASP A 701 -33.92 -10.78 -21.64
CA ASP A 701 -33.17 -11.95 -22.09
C ASP A 701 -31.89 -11.51 -22.83
N VAL A 702 -30.76 -12.14 -22.50
CA VAL A 702 -29.49 -11.92 -23.20
C VAL A 702 -28.82 -13.27 -23.51
N PRO A 703 -28.93 -13.80 -24.74
CA PRO A 703 -28.29 -15.06 -25.10
C PRO A 703 -26.76 -14.97 -25.10
N LEU A 704 -26.08 -15.91 -24.43
CA LEU A 704 -24.61 -15.90 -24.25
C LEU A 704 -23.82 -15.81 -25.56
N GLU A 705 -24.16 -16.64 -26.56
CA GLU A 705 -23.49 -16.63 -27.87
C GLU A 705 -23.64 -15.27 -28.55
N HIS A 706 -24.83 -14.70 -28.49
CA HIS A 706 -25.14 -13.44 -29.15
C HIS A 706 -24.38 -12.27 -28.51
N ALA A 707 -24.34 -12.22 -27.17
CA ALA A 707 -23.55 -11.25 -26.44
C ALA A 707 -22.05 -11.35 -26.75
N THR A 708 -21.54 -12.59 -26.85
CA THR A 708 -20.14 -12.84 -27.22
C THR A 708 -19.81 -12.33 -28.62
N VAL A 709 -20.68 -12.60 -29.59
CA VAL A 709 -20.52 -12.12 -30.97
C VAL A 709 -20.62 -10.59 -31.03
N GLU A 710 -21.49 -9.97 -30.23
CA GLU A 710 -21.63 -8.51 -30.15
C GLU A 710 -20.36 -7.83 -29.61
N PHE A 711 -19.59 -8.48 -28.74
CA PHE A 711 -18.25 -8.03 -28.31
C PHE A 711 -17.19 -7.98 -29.43
N LYS A 712 -17.54 -8.43 -30.64
CA LYS A 712 -16.70 -8.36 -31.85
C LYS A 712 -17.41 -7.64 -33.01
N SER A 713 -18.52 -6.91 -32.73
CA SER A 713 -19.39 -6.34 -33.78
C SER A 713 -18.63 -5.44 -34.76
N GLU A 714 -17.60 -4.73 -34.30
CA GLU A 714 -16.79 -3.83 -35.13
C GLU A 714 -15.92 -4.54 -36.18
N ARG A 715 -15.77 -5.86 -36.05
CA ARG A 715 -14.98 -6.71 -36.97
C ARG A 715 -15.84 -7.61 -37.86
N LEU A 716 -17.14 -7.65 -37.62
CA LEU A 716 -18.04 -8.66 -38.19
C LEU A 716 -19.11 -8.08 -39.13
N TYR A 717 -19.18 -6.75 -39.31
CA TYR A 717 -20.14 -6.18 -40.24
C TYR A 717 -19.67 -6.28 -41.70
N ILE A 718 -20.64 -6.30 -42.61
CA ILE A 718 -20.43 -6.31 -44.06
C ILE A 718 -21.08 -5.04 -44.60
N LEU A 719 -20.35 -4.30 -45.44
CA LEU A 719 -20.83 -3.09 -46.10
C LEU A 719 -20.72 -3.26 -47.62
N ASP A 720 -21.85 -3.20 -48.33
CA ASP A 720 -21.94 -3.45 -49.79
C ASP A 720 -21.22 -4.74 -50.22
N GLY A 721 -21.45 -5.83 -49.47
CA GLY A 721 -20.84 -7.14 -49.71
C GLY A 721 -19.34 -7.22 -49.40
N LYS A 722 -18.73 -6.16 -48.85
CA LYS A 722 -17.31 -6.15 -48.46
C LYS A 722 -17.16 -6.25 -46.94
N PRO A 723 -16.20 -7.06 -46.45
CA PRO A 723 -15.92 -7.14 -45.01
C PRO A 723 -15.26 -5.85 -44.50
N THR A 724 -15.24 -5.69 -43.18
CA THR A 724 -14.64 -4.54 -42.49
C THR A 724 -13.14 -4.39 -42.81
N PRO A 725 -12.62 -3.16 -43.01
CA PRO A 725 -11.18 -2.93 -43.12
C PRO A 725 -10.43 -3.27 -41.83
N CYS A 726 -9.17 -3.68 -41.94
CA CYS A 726 -8.30 -3.94 -40.79
C CYS A 726 -8.06 -2.64 -39.97
N PRO A 727 -8.25 -2.65 -38.63
CA PRO A 727 -8.04 -1.47 -37.79
C PRO A 727 -6.57 -1.23 -37.38
N TRP A 728 -5.68 -2.18 -37.67
CA TRP A 728 -4.28 -2.12 -37.25
C TRP A 728 -3.44 -1.33 -38.26
N GLY A 729 -2.59 -0.44 -37.75
CA GLY A 729 -1.63 0.25 -38.58
C GLY A 729 -0.41 -0.61 -38.94
N PRO A 730 0.50 -0.08 -39.78
CA PRO A 730 1.59 -0.83 -40.37
C PRO A 730 2.73 -1.17 -39.39
N ILE A 731 2.86 -0.44 -38.27
CA ILE A 731 4.02 -0.56 -37.38
C ILE A 731 3.65 -0.94 -35.95
N GLY A 732 2.39 -0.85 -35.54
CA GLY A 732 1.93 -1.08 -34.18
C GLY A 732 1.91 -2.56 -33.79
N GLY A 733 1.81 -2.82 -32.48
CA GLY A 733 1.89 -4.16 -31.90
C GLY A 733 3.03 -4.29 -30.90
N LEU A 734 3.40 -5.52 -30.58
CA LEU A 734 4.47 -5.82 -29.62
C LEU A 734 5.85 -5.72 -30.29
N HIS A 735 6.79 -5.03 -29.67
CA HIS A 735 8.18 -4.90 -30.11
C HIS A 735 9.12 -5.34 -29.00
N LYS A 736 10.19 -6.02 -29.37
CA LYS A 736 11.23 -6.47 -28.43
C LYS A 736 12.11 -5.28 -28.05
N THR A 737 12.46 -5.19 -26.77
CA THR A 737 13.42 -4.23 -26.19
C THR A 737 14.63 -4.99 -25.63
N SER A 738 15.63 -4.28 -25.11
CA SER A 738 16.86 -4.90 -24.59
C SER A 738 16.63 -5.82 -23.38
N ASP A 739 15.59 -5.54 -22.60
CA ASP A 739 15.23 -6.17 -21.32
C ASP A 739 13.84 -6.85 -21.34
N GLY A 740 13.07 -6.70 -22.41
CA GLY A 740 11.64 -7.05 -22.41
C GLY A 740 10.93 -6.73 -23.72
N HIS A 741 9.72 -6.19 -23.60
CA HIS A 741 8.91 -5.77 -24.75
C HIS A 741 8.11 -4.50 -24.42
N VAL A 742 7.79 -3.73 -25.45
CA VAL A 742 6.79 -2.65 -25.40
C VAL A 742 5.72 -2.88 -26.44
N ARG A 743 4.48 -2.47 -26.15
CA ARG A 743 3.42 -2.41 -27.16
C ARG A 743 3.24 -0.97 -27.63
N VAL A 744 3.35 -0.79 -28.94
CA VAL A 744 3.18 0.49 -29.63
C VAL A 744 1.80 0.56 -30.26
N HIS A 745 1.10 1.67 -30.04
CA HIS A 745 -0.17 1.97 -30.71
C HIS A 745 0.06 2.89 -31.91
N ASP A 746 -0.51 2.56 -33.08
CA ASP A 746 -0.23 3.29 -34.33
C ASP A 746 -1.49 3.62 -35.18
N SER A 747 -2.70 3.32 -34.70
CA SER A 747 -3.94 3.61 -35.45
C SER A 747 -4.20 5.11 -35.65
N PHE A 748 -3.45 6.00 -35.00
CA PHE A 748 -3.48 7.44 -35.27
C PHE A 748 -2.12 7.95 -35.76
N PRO A 749 -2.09 8.80 -36.81
CA PRO A 749 -0.84 9.33 -37.36
C PRO A 749 0.06 9.98 -36.32
N ASN A 750 -0.48 10.77 -35.39
CA ASN A 750 0.31 11.43 -34.35
C ASN A 750 0.96 10.44 -33.36
N HIS A 751 0.43 9.22 -33.21
CA HIS A 751 1.07 8.17 -32.41
C HIS A 751 2.12 7.41 -33.21
N ARG A 752 1.80 7.06 -34.47
CA ARG A 752 2.71 6.42 -35.41
C ARG A 752 3.96 7.26 -35.69
N ASP A 753 3.74 8.53 -36.06
CA ASP A 753 4.82 9.44 -36.43
C ASP A 753 5.61 9.83 -35.18
N GLY A 754 4.92 10.07 -34.06
CA GLY A 754 5.57 10.42 -32.80
C GLY A 754 6.50 9.33 -32.24
N ILE A 755 6.17 8.04 -32.38
CA ILE A 755 7.08 6.97 -31.94
C ILE A 755 8.28 6.83 -32.86
N LEU A 756 8.13 7.08 -34.16
CA LEU A 756 9.24 7.11 -35.12
C LEU A 756 10.17 8.29 -34.85
N ASP A 757 9.60 9.47 -34.58
CA ASP A 757 10.35 10.67 -34.19
C ASP A 757 11.14 10.43 -32.89
N LEU A 758 10.53 9.77 -31.89
CA LEU A 758 11.17 9.46 -30.61
C LEU A 758 12.45 8.65 -30.78
N VAL A 759 12.47 7.71 -31.72
CA VAL A 759 13.63 6.84 -32.00
C VAL A 759 14.49 7.34 -33.18
N GLY A 760 14.19 8.51 -33.74
CA GLY A 760 14.95 9.13 -34.82
C GLY A 760 14.79 8.46 -36.20
N LEU A 761 13.64 7.85 -36.48
CA LEU A 761 13.33 7.20 -37.77
C LEU A 761 12.43 8.06 -38.68
N PRO A 762 12.63 8.01 -40.02
CA PRO A 762 11.70 8.65 -40.97
C PRO A 762 10.27 8.09 -40.88
N HIS A 763 9.25 8.91 -41.19
CA HIS A 763 7.84 8.49 -41.16
C HIS A 763 7.47 7.38 -42.17
N SER A 764 8.36 7.09 -43.13
CA SER A 764 8.23 5.99 -44.09
C SER A 764 8.84 4.67 -43.59
N SER A 765 9.35 4.62 -42.36
CA SER A 765 10.02 3.44 -41.82
C SER A 765 9.09 2.26 -41.58
N THR A 766 9.62 1.05 -41.74
CA THR A 766 8.87 -0.20 -41.57
C THR A 766 8.84 -0.66 -40.11
N ARG A 767 7.96 -1.64 -39.82
CA ARG A 767 7.84 -2.26 -38.50
C ARG A 767 9.14 -2.91 -38.04
N GLU A 768 9.90 -3.49 -38.96
CA GLU A 768 11.19 -4.13 -38.70
C GLU A 768 12.23 -3.09 -38.26
N GLN A 769 12.32 -1.96 -38.97
CA GLN A 769 13.24 -0.87 -38.64
C GLN A 769 12.92 -0.27 -37.27
N LEU A 770 11.64 -0.07 -36.96
CA LEU A 770 11.22 0.37 -35.62
C LEU A 770 11.59 -0.67 -34.56
N SER A 771 11.38 -1.96 -34.83
CA SER A 771 11.72 -3.03 -33.88
C SER A 771 13.21 -3.13 -33.61
N GLU A 772 14.05 -2.96 -34.64
CA GLU A 772 15.50 -2.90 -34.50
C GLU A 772 15.91 -1.74 -33.59
N LYS A 773 15.34 -0.55 -33.79
CA LYS A 773 15.62 0.60 -32.92
C LYS A 773 15.14 0.45 -31.49
N LEU A 774 13.94 -0.08 -31.29
CA LEU A 774 13.42 -0.33 -29.94
C LEU A 774 14.22 -1.43 -29.21
N SER A 775 14.87 -2.34 -29.93
CA SER A 775 15.72 -3.38 -29.31
C SER A 775 16.96 -2.82 -28.60
N GLU A 776 17.38 -1.60 -28.94
CA GLU A 776 18.49 -0.89 -28.31
C GLU A 776 18.10 -0.25 -26.96
N TRP A 777 16.80 -0.10 -26.67
CA TRP A 777 16.28 0.60 -25.49
C TRP A 777 15.77 -0.38 -24.43
N ALA A 778 15.78 0.02 -23.16
CA ALA A 778 15.04 -0.68 -22.11
C ALA A 778 13.53 -0.36 -22.18
N SER A 779 12.70 -1.33 -21.81
CA SER A 779 11.23 -1.28 -21.96
C SER A 779 10.59 -0.13 -21.20
N ILE A 780 11.03 0.11 -19.97
CA ILE A 780 10.53 1.19 -19.11
C ILE A 780 11.02 2.55 -19.58
N ASP A 781 12.22 2.64 -20.14
CA ASP A 781 12.75 3.89 -20.68
C ASP A 781 11.96 4.32 -21.91
N VAL A 782 11.63 3.38 -22.82
CA VAL A 782 10.75 3.66 -23.96
C VAL A 782 9.36 4.09 -23.48
N GLU A 783 8.76 3.37 -22.53
CA GLU A 783 7.45 3.76 -21.99
C GLU A 783 7.50 5.16 -21.37
N THR A 784 8.53 5.46 -20.58
CA THR A 784 8.67 6.75 -19.91
C THR A 784 8.85 7.87 -20.92
N ALA A 785 9.78 7.73 -21.86
CA ALA A 785 10.02 8.71 -22.91
C ALA A 785 8.79 8.89 -23.82
N ALA A 786 8.10 7.79 -24.16
CA ALA A 786 6.89 7.86 -24.97
C ALA A 786 5.72 8.51 -24.22
N THR A 787 5.46 8.13 -22.96
CA THR A 787 4.24 8.53 -22.23
C THR A 787 4.39 9.85 -21.48
N VAL A 788 5.53 10.08 -20.82
CA VAL A 788 5.81 11.28 -20.02
C VAL A 788 6.26 12.42 -20.93
N ASP A 789 7.26 12.18 -21.77
CA ASP A 789 7.87 13.24 -22.58
C ASP A 789 7.13 13.44 -23.92
N GLY A 790 6.88 12.34 -24.63
CA GLY A 790 6.27 12.35 -25.97
C GLY A 790 4.74 12.42 -25.99
N LYS A 791 4.06 12.20 -24.86
CA LYS A 791 2.58 12.10 -24.76
C LYS A 791 1.98 11.10 -25.76
N LEU A 792 2.68 10.02 -26.04
CA LEU A 792 2.30 8.89 -26.90
C LEU A 792 1.62 7.77 -26.10
N ALA A 793 1.16 6.74 -26.81
CA ALA A 793 0.47 5.60 -26.23
C ALA A 793 1.29 4.32 -26.48
N THR A 794 2.35 4.16 -25.68
CA THR A 794 3.28 3.01 -25.74
C THR A 794 3.54 2.54 -24.32
N TYR A 795 3.39 1.25 -24.05
CA TYR A 795 3.53 0.69 -22.70
C TYR A 795 4.40 -0.55 -22.67
N ALA A 796 5.19 -0.68 -21.61
CA ALA A 796 5.99 -1.86 -21.34
C ALA A 796 5.09 -3.05 -20.96
N LEU A 797 5.43 -4.21 -21.51
CA LEU A 797 4.84 -5.49 -21.15
C LEU A 797 5.24 -5.84 -19.71
N ARG A 798 4.27 -6.15 -18.86
CA ARG A 798 4.50 -6.49 -17.45
C ARG A 798 3.80 -7.78 -17.09
N SER A 799 4.29 -8.45 -16.04
CA SER A 799 3.58 -9.51 -15.31
C SER A 799 2.62 -8.92 -14.28
N TYR A 800 1.72 -9.74 -13.72
CA TYR A 800 0.86 -9.30 -12.62
C TYR A 800 1.64 -8.78 -11.42
N ARG A 801 2.73 -9.46 -11.05
CA ARG A 801 3.61 -9.02 -9.94
C ARG A 801 4.17 -7.62 -10.18
N GLN A 802 4.65 -7.35 -11.39
CA GLN A 802 5.18 -6.04 -11.76
C GLN A 802 4.10 -4.97 -11.79
N TRP A 803 2.89 -5.28 -12.28
CA TRP A 803 1.76 -4.37 -12.26
C TRP A 803 1.29 -4.05 -10.84
N ASP A 804 1.12 -5.05 -9.98
CA ASP A 804 0.63 -4.91 -8.61
C ASP A 804 1.61 -4.14 -7.69
N ALA A 805 2.89 -4.10 -8.07
CA ALA A 805 3.90 -3.27 -7.42
C ALA A 805 3.70 -1.76 -7.69
N LEU A 806 3.04 -1.39 -8.80
CA LEU A 806 2.90 0.02 -9.18
C LEU A 806 1.84 0.75 -8.34
N PRO A 807 2.08 2.03 -7.96
CA PRO A 807 1.07 2.84 -7.27
C PRO A 807 -0.24 2.97 -8.06
N GLN A 808 -0.19 2.96 -9.39
CA GLN A 808 -1.40 3.02 -10.22
C GLN A 808 -2.32 1.81 -9.99
N SER A 809 -1.78 0.58 -9.89
CA SER A 809 -2.60 -0.62 -9.68
C SER A 809 -3.41 -0.55 -8.39
N ARG A 810 -2.81 0.03 -7.34
CA ARG A 810 -3.43 0.22 -6.03
C ARG A 810 -4.50 1.31 -6.03
N ALA A 811 -4.35 2.35 -6.85
CA ALA A 811 -5.31 3.44 -6.98
C ALA A 811 -6.61 3.06 -7.71
N ILE A 812 -6.60 1.98 -8.49
CA ILE A 812 -7.79 1.52 -9.25
C ILE A 812 -8.78 0.83 -8.31
N SER A 813 -10.04 1.28 -8.33
CA SER A 813 -11.13 0.68 -7.56
C SER A 813 -11.37 -0.80 -7.89
N ASN A 814 -11.78 -1.58 -6.89
CA ASN A 814 -12.22 -2.98 -7.07
C ASN A 814 -13.66 -3.09 -7.64
N PHE A 815 -14.41 -1.99 -7.61
CA PHE A 815 -15.75 -1.88 -8.20
C PHE A 815 -15.68 -1.08 -9.51
N PRO A 816 -16.25 -1.57 -10.63
CA PRO A 816 -15.91 -1.07 -11.95
C PRO A 816 -16.67 0.19 -12.41
N ILE A 817 -17.75 0.58 -11.70
CA ILE A 817 -18.60 1.72 -12.05
C ILE A 817 -18.68 2.66 -10.84
N ASP A 818 -18.05 3.83 -10.92
CA ASP A 818 -18.20 4.87 -9.90
C ASP A 818 -19.35 5.79 -10.27
N VAL A 819 -20.32 5.96 -9.37
CA VAL A 819 -21.47 6.87 -9.53
C VAL A 819 -21.51 7.82 -8.34
N THR A 820 -21.13 9.08 -8.57
CA THR A 820 -20.96 10.09 -7.53
C THR A 820 -21.93 11.26 -7.76
N GLN A 821 -22.60 11.73 -6.71
CA GLN A 821 -23.44 12.94 -6.78
C GLN A 821 -22.55 14.19 -6.74
N LEU A 822 -22.79 15.15 -7.64
CA LEU A 822 -22.00 16.39 -7.74
C LEU A 822 -22.70 17.59 -7.07
N SER A 823 -24.02 17.67 -7.14
CA SER A 823 -24.83 18.69 -6.46
C SER A 823 -26.07 18.07 -5.82
N PRO A 824 -26.44 18.46 -4.59
CA PRO A 824 -27.71 18.07 -4.00
C PRO A 824 -28.82 19.00 -4.54
N GLU A 825 -29.79 18.43 -5.25
CA GLU A 825 -31.05 19.09 -5.63
C GLU A 825 -32.21 18.16 -5.32
N GLU A 826 -33.43 18.70 -5.25
CA GLU A 826 -34.64 17.88 -5.05
C GLU A 826 -34.89 16.95 -6.26
N PRO A 827 -35.56 15.79 -6.05
CA PRO A 827 -35.93 14.89 -7.14
C PRO A 827 -36.82 15.58 -8.18
N ALA A 828 -36.33 15.70 -9.41
CA ALA A 828 -37.07 16.30 -10.53
C ALA A 828 -37.85 15.27 -11.37
N GLY A 829 -37.75 13.98 -11.03
CA GLY A 829 -38.31 12.88 -11.82
C GLY A 829 -37.56 12.61 -13.12
N LEU A 830 -38.17 11.81 -14.00
CA LEU A 830 -37.66 11.59 -15.36
C LEU A 830 -37.93 12.82 -16.25
N PRO A 831 -37.11 13.09 -17.28
CA PRO A 831 -37.37 14.18 -18.22
C PRO A 831 -38.77 14.10 -18.82
N ALA A 832 -39.50 15.22 -18.89
CA ALA A 832 -40.90 15.27 -19.37
C ALA A 832 -41.12 14.76 -20.82
N ARG A 833 -40.05 14.59 -21.58
CA ARG A 833 -40.02 14.01 -22.94
C ARG A 833 -40.01 12.47 -22.93
N MET A 834 -39.64 11.85 -21.81
CA MET A 834 -39.77 10.41 -21.58
C MET A 834 -41.20 10.09 -21.13
N ARG A 835 -42.16 10.15 -22.06
CA ARG A 835 -43.60 10.01 -21.79
C ARG A 835 -44.06 8.54 -21.77
N SER A 836 -45.16 8.27 -21.06
CA SER A 836 -45.87 6.99 -21.16
C SER A 836 -46.35 6.73 -22.59
N GLY A 837 -46.22 5.49 -23.07
CA GLY A 837 -46.60 5.10 -24.44
C GLY A 837 -45.45 5.11 -25.47
N ASN A 838 -44.25 5.57 -25.09
CA ASN A 838 -43.04 5.41 -25.90
C ASN A 838 -42.66 3.93 -26.06
N THR A 839 -42.30 3.51 -27.28
CA THR A 839 -42.04 2.09 -27.63
C THR A 839 -40.68 1.57 -27.17
N LYS A 840 -39.74 2.46 -26.82
CA LYS A 840 -38.40 2.09 -26.28
C LYS A 840 -38.17 2.59 -24.85
N CYS A 841 -37.31 1.91 -24.09
CA CYS A 841 -37.02 2.21 -22.67
C CYS A 841 -36.54 3.64 -22.42
N LEU A 842 -35.57 4.12 -23.19
CA LEU A 842 -34.90 5.41 -23.03
C LEU A 842 -35.37 6.46 -24.05
N GLN A 843 -36.45 6.20 -24.78
CA GLN A 843 -37.01 7.15 -25.74
C GLN A 843 -37.34 8.49 -25.08
N GLY A 844 -36.78 9.55 -25.65
CA GLY A 844 -36.82 10.91 -25.11
C GLY A 844 -35.57 11.33 -24.34
N LEU A 845 -34.67 10.42 -23.96
CA LEU A 845 -33.40 10.79 -23.33
C LEU A 845 -32.49 11.51 -24.34
N ARG A 846 -31.90 12.65 -23.97
CA ARG A 846 -31.03 13.46 -24.83
C ARG A 846 -29.57 13.33 -24.41
N VAL A 847 -28.71 12.91 -25.31
CA VAL A 847 -27.30 12.63 -25.03
C VAL A 847 -26.40 13.42 -25.97
N VAL A 848 -25.48 14.19 -25.41
CA VAL A 848 -24.35 14.78 -26.15
C VAL A 848 -23.13 13.91 -25.89
N GLU A 849 -22.55 13.36 -26.94
CA GLU A 849 -21.38 12.49 -26.85
C GLU A 849 -20.18 13.13 -27.53
N MET A 850 -19.09 13.29 -26.80
CA MET A 850 -17.77 13.71 -27.31
C MET A 850 -16.77 12.59 -27.07
N SER A 851 -16.74 11.62 -27.99
CA SER A 851 -15.99 10.38 -27.79
C SER A 851 -15.40 9.83 -29.08
N ARG A 852 -14.50 8.84 -28.99
CA ARG A 852 -13.77 8.23 -30.11
C ARG A 852 -13.47 6.75 -29.82
N VAL A 853 -13.15 5.98 -30.86
CA VAL A 853 -12.67 4.58 -30.78
C VAL A 853 -13.80 3.60 -30.41
N ILE A 854 -13.73 2.88 -29.28
CA ILE A 854 -14.68 1.79 -28.96
C ILE A 854 -15.46 2.08 -27.67
N ALA A 855 -14.80 2.15 -26.51
CA ALA A 855 -15.48 2.09 -25.20
C ALA A 855 -16.55 3.17 -24.98
N ALA A 856 -16.18 4.45 -25.12
CA ALA A 856 -17.15 5.53 -24.95
C ALA A 856 -18.19 5.59 -26.09
N PRO A 857 -17.83 5.38 -27.37
CA PRO A 857 -18.84 5.22 -28.43
C PRO A 857 -19.84 4.10 -28.18
N LEU A 858 -19.40 2.98 -27.62
CA LEU A 858 -20.30 1.88 -27.31
C LEU A 858 -21.34 2.26 -26.26
N CYS A 859 -20.99 3.11 -25.28
CA CYS A 859 -21.96 3.64 -24.32
C CYS A 859 -23.11 4.36 -25.02
N GLY A 860 -22.82 5.34 -25.89
CA GLY A 860 -23.86 6.03 -26.64
C GLY A 860 -24.63 5.12 -27.61
N LYS A 861 -23.96 4.17 -28.26
CA LYS A 861 -24.62 3.16 -29.13
C LYS A 861 -25.61 2.33 -28.31
N THR A 862 -25.26 1.95 -27.09
CA THR A 862 -26.13 1.20 -26.17
C THR A 862 -27.34 2.02 -25.76
N LEU A 863 -27.14 3.29 -25.36
CA LEU A 863 -28.25 4.18 -25.00
C LEU A 863 -29.21 4.38 -26.19
N ALA A 864 -28.67 4.54 -27.40
CA ALA A 864 -29.46 4.65 -28.62
C ALA A 864 -30.21 3.37 -28.99
N ALA A 865 -29.65 2.18 -28.72
CA ALA A 865 -30.34 0.90 -28.91
C ALA A 865 -31.64 0.82 -28.08
N HIS A 866 -31.66 1.50 -26.93
CA HIS A 866 -32.83 1.64 -26.07
C HIS A 866 -33.64 2.93 -26.34
N GLY A 867 -33.33 3.67 -27.40
CA GLY A 867 -34.14 4.79 -27.90
C GLY A 867 -33.68 6.20 -27.51
N ALA A 868 -32.53 6.37 -26.85
CA ALA A 868 -31.99 7.71 -26.58
C ALA A 868 -31.65 8.46 -27.89
N ASP A 869 -31.91 9.77 -27.93
CA ASP A 869 -31.44 10.66 -29.00
C ASP A 869 -29.99 11.06 -28.71
N VAL A 870 -29.05 10.43 -29.42
CA VAL A 870 -27.61 10.61 -29.22
C VAL A 870 -27.03 11.47 -30.35
N ILE A 871 -26.56 12.67 -30.00
CA ILE A 871 -25.76 13.52 -30.87
C ILE A 871 -24.29 13.26 -30.59
N TRP A 872 -23.63 12.60 -31.52
CA TRP A 872 -22.20 12.35 -31.49
C TRP A 872 -21.45 13.53 -32.13
N VAL A 873 -20.81 14.32 -31.29
CA VAL A 873 -20.05 15.51 -31.68
C VAL A 873 -18.61 15.12 -31.97
N THR A 874 -18.20 15.28 -33.22
CA THR A 874 -16.82 15.15 -33.70
C THR A 874 -16.29 16.52 -34.11
N SER A 875 -15.08 16.58 -34.68
CA SER A 875 -14.50 17.82 -35.21
C SER A 875 -14.11 17.61 -36.68
N PRO A 876 -14.24 18.64 -37.54
CA PRO A 876 -13.76 18.55 -38.93
C PRO A 876 -12.24 18.38 -39.03
N ASN A 877 -11.51 18.56 -37.93
CA ASN A 877 -10.06 18.42 -37.85
C ASN A 877 -9.61 17.06 -37.28
N LEU A 878 -10.54 16.16 -36.98
CA LEU A 878 -10.24 14.81 -36.51
C LEU A 878 -10.49 13.81 -37.66
N PRO A 879 -9.67 12.75 -37.78
CA PRO A 879 -9.82 11.79 -38.86
C PRO A 879 -11.12 10.98 -38.74
N ASP A 880 -11.62 10.46 -39.85
CA ASP A 880 -12.64 9.41 -39.85
C ASP A 880 -11.98 8.05 -39.54
N LEU A 881 -12.66 7.17 -38.80
CA LEU A 881 -12.20 5.81 -38.48
C LEU A 881 -13.19 4.77 -39.04
N PRO A 882 -13.16 4.48 -40.36
CA PRO A 882 -14.19 3.67 -41.02
C PRO A 882 -14.47 2.32 -40.34
N THR A 883 -13.45 1.60 -39.87
CA THR A 883 -13.69 0.31 -39.20
C THR A 883 -14.58 0.45 -37.96
N MET A 884 -14.37 1.49 -37.14
CA MET A 884 -15.07 1.67 -35.86
C MET A 884 -16.31 2.56 -35.99
N ASP A 885 -16.18 3.72 -36.64
CA ASP A 885 -17.21 4.76 -36.71
C ASP A 885 -18.49 4.28 -37.41
N ARG A 886 -18.40 3.28 -38.30
CA ARG A 886 -19.56 2.71 -39.00
C ARG A 886 -20.40 1.84 -38.06
N ASP A 887 -19.78 0.99 -37.26
CA ASP A 887 -20.53 0.17 -36.29
C ASP A 887 -20.96 0.99 -35.07
N PHE A 888 -20.07 1.79 -34.48
CA PHE A 888 -20.40 2.59 -33.29
C PHE A 888 -21.23 3.84 -33.58
N GLY A 889 -21.40 4.21 -34.86
CA GLY A 889 -22.33 5.25 -35.31
C GLY A 889 -23.78 4.79 -35.40
N ARG A 890 -24.08 3.49 -35.29
CA ARG A 890 -25.45 2.97 -35.30
C ARG A 890 -26.24 3.54 -34.12
N GLY A 891 -27.42 4.07 -34.43
CA GLY A 891 -28.32 4.74 -33.50
C GLY A 891 -28.02 6.22 -33.26
N LYS A 892 -26.95 6.78 -33.83
CA LYS A 892 -26.48 8.13 -33.50
C LYS A 892 -26.57 9.08 -34.67
N ARG A 893 -26.77 10.36 -34.35
CA ARG A 893 -26.64 11.47 -35.28
C ARG A 893 -25.26 12.08 -35.13
N THR A 894 -24.55 12.32 -36.23
CA THR A 894 -23.15 12.75 -36.20
C THR A 894 -23.03 14.19 -36.67
N VAL A 895 -22.46 15.04 -35.81
CA VAL A 895 -22.24 16.46 -36.08
C VAL A 895 -20.75 16.78 -35.97
N GLN A 896 -20.31 17.83 -36.65
CA GLN A 896 -18.94 18.31 -36.59
C GLN A 896 -18.90 19.74 -36.05
N LEU A 897 -18.34 19.89 -34.85
CA LEU A 897 -18.18 21.18 -34.17
C LEU A 897 -16.71 21.33 -33.74
N ASP A 898 -16.06 22.42 -34.12
CA ASP A 898 -14.71 22.73 -33.63
C ASP A 898 -14.78 23.61 -32.40
N VAL A 899 -14.58 23.05 -31.20
CA VAL A 899 -14.63 23.78 -29.92
C VAL A 899 -13.64 24.95 -29.80
N ARG A 900 -12.68 25.06 -30.73
CA ARG A 900 -11.77 26.20 -30.84
C ARG A 900 -12.39 27.39 -31.57
N LYS A 901 -13.44 27.16 -32.37
CA LYS A 901 -14.25 28.21 -33.00
C LYS A 901 -15.33 28.67 -32.02
N PRO A 902 -15.40 29.96 -31.67
CA PRO A 902 -16.40 30.46 -30.72
C PRO A 902 -17.85 30.12 -31.09
N SER A 903 -18.22 30.22 -32.37
CA SER A 903 -19.57 29.90 -32.87
C SER A 903 -19.95 28.44 -32.64
N ASP A 904 -19.05 27.52 -32.94
CA ASP A 904 -19.29 26.08 -32.81
C ASP A 904 -19.33 25.69 -31.33
N LYS A 905 -18.48 26.31 -30.50
CA LYS A 905 -18.48 26.14 -29.05
C LYS A 905 -19.79 26.63 -28.43
N GLU A 906 -20.29 27.79 -28.86
CA GLU A 906 -21.59 28.31 -28.42
C GLU A 906 -22.71 27.34 -28.77
N ARG A 907 -22.71 26.79 -30.00
CA ARG A 907 -23.68 25.78 -30.42
C ARG A 907 -23.60 24.49 -29.60
N LEU A 908 -22.40 24.03 -29.26
CA LEU A 908 -22.22 22.89 -28.36
C LEU A 908 -22.79 23.18 -26.96
N ILE A 909 -22.56 24.39 -26.43
CA ILE A 909 -23.09 24.81 -25.13
C ILE A 909 -24.63 24.82 -25.15
N GLU A 910 -25.27 25.27 -26.23
CA GLU A 910 -26.74 25.20 -26.38
C GLU A 910 -27.27 23.76 -26.31
N LEU A 911 -26.57 22.81 -26.93
CA LEU A 911 -26.91 21.39 -26.81
C LEU A 911 -26.73 20.89 -25.37
N ILE A 912 -25.62 21.20 -24.71
CA ILE A 912 -25.32 20.76 -23.34
C ILE A 912 -26.36 21.30 -22.33
N LYS A 913 -26.78 22.56 -22.48
CA LYS A 913 -27.82 23.19 -21.64
C LYS A 913 -29.14 22.43 -21.63
N THR A 914 -29.43 21.66 -22.68
CA THR A 914 -30.70 20.95 -22.86
C THR A 914 -30.56 19.43 -22.90
N ALA A 915 -29.33 18.92 -22.71
CA ALA A 915 -29.02 17.49 -22.63
C ALA A 915 -29.36 16.89 -21.26
N ASP A 916 -29.61 15.59 -21.21
CA ASP A 916 -29.63 14.82 -19.96
C ASP A 916 -28.26 14.28 -19.58
N VAL A 917 -27.50 13.88 -20.60
CA VAL A 917 -26.24 13.17 -20.44
C VAL A 917 -25.18 13.82 -21.32
N PHE A 918 -24.01 14.06 -20.74
CA PHE A 918 -22.80 14.39 -21.45
C PHE A 918 -21.80 13.23 -21.31
N ILE A 919 -21.44 12.59 -22.42
CA ILE A 919 -20.49 11.47 -22.45
C ILE A 919 -19.17 11.96 -23.03
N GLN A 920 -18.05 11.62 -22.39
CA GLN A 920 -16.74 11.87 -22.95
C GLN A 920 -15.75 10.73 -22.74
N GLY A 921 -14.89 10.52 -23.73
CA GLY A 921 -13.84 9.50 -23.73
C GLY A 921 -12.44 10.05 -24.03
N PHE A 922 -12.23 11.34 -23.80
CA PHE A 922 -10.92 11.95 -23.95
C PHE A 922 -10.11 11.77 -22.66
N ARG A 923 -8.78 11.94 -22.75
CA ARG A 923 -7.93 11.93 -21.56
C ARG A 923 -8.46 12.92 -20.51
N PRO A 924 -8.44 12.57 -19.22
CA PRO A 924 -8.82 13.50 -18.16
C PRO A 924 -8.12 14.86 -18.32
N GLY A 925 -8.90 15.94 -18.17
CA GLY A 925 -8.44 17.32 -18.38
C GLY A 925 -8.48 17.84 -19.83
N SER A 926 -8.65 16.99 -20.85
CA SER A 926 -8.58 17.45 -22.26
C SER A 926 -9.74 18.35 -22.67
N LEU A 927 -10.97 18.04 -22.26
CA LEU A 927 -12.12 18.90 -22.54
C LEU A 927 -12.21 20.05 -21.54
N ALA A 928 -11.72 19.85 -20.30
CA ALA A 928 -11.62 20.90 -19.29
C ALA A 928 -10.78 22.09 -19.77
N SER A 929 -9.67 21.86 -20.50
CA SER A 929 -8.88 22.96 -21.09
C SER A 929 -9.63 23.78 -22.15
N HIS A 930 -10.79 23.31 -22.62
CA HIS A 930 -11.68 24.01 -23.53
C HIS A 930 -12.94 24.57 -22.85
N GLY A 931 -12.99 24.59 -21.52
CA GLY A 931 -14.12 25.12 -20.76
C GLY A 931 -15.30 24.14 -20.64
N LEU A 932 -15.01 22.84 -20.72
CA LEU A 932 -15.96 21.74 -20.59
C LEU A 932 -15.55 20.80 -19.44
N SER A 933 -15.10 21.38 -18.33
CA SER A 933 -14.90 20.62 -17.08
C SER A 933 -16.24 20.19 -16.47
N PRO A 934 -16.27 19.15 -15.63
CA PRO A 934 -17.50 18.76 -14.93
C PRO A 934 -18.16 19.92 -14.18
N GLU A 935 -17.36 20.76 -13.53
CA GLU A 935 -17.83 21.92 -12.76
C GLU A 935 -18.45 22.99 -13.67
N GLU A 936 -17.87 23.23 -14.84
CA GLU A 936 -18.42 24.17 -15.83
C GLU A 936 -19.70 23.63 -16.47
N ILE A 937 -19.75 22.33 -16.77
CA ILE A 937 -20.94 21.68 -17.34
C ILE A 937 -22.10 21.70 -16.34
N VAL A 938 -21.87 21.39 -15.06
CA VAL A 938 -22.90 21.46 -14.00
C VAL A 938 -23.40 22.90 -13.83
N LYS A 939 -22.52 23.91 -13.92
CA LYS A 939 -22.96 25.32 -13.89
C LYS A 939 -23.87 25.67 -15.07
N MET A 940 -23.67 25.08 -16.25
CA MET A 940 -24.51 25.29 -17.42
C MET A 940 -25.83 24.50 -17.35
N ASN A 941 -25.80 23.31 -16.75
CA ASN A 941 -26.94 22.41 -16.61
C ASN A 941 -26.85 21.64 -15.27
N PRO A 942 -27.51 22.12 -14.20
CA PRO A 942 -27.41 21.53 -12.86
C PRO A 942 -28.03 20.14 -12.71
N SER A 943 -28.77 19.67 -13.72
CA SER A 943 -29.43 18.36 -13.74
C SER A 943 -28.69 17.30 -14.57
N ILE A 944 -27.53 17.66 -15.15
CA ILE A 944 -26.84 16.82 -16.12
C ILE A 944 -26.12 15.64 -15.48
N ILE A 945 -26.07 14.53 -16.22
CA ILE A 945 -25.27 13.35 -15.91
C ILE A 945 -24.00 13.41 -16.75
N ILE A 946 -22.83 13.39 -16.11
CA ILE A 946 -21.53 13.45 -16.78
C ILE A 946 -20.89 12.08 -16.74
N ALA A 947 -20.67 11.46 -17.89
CA ALA A 947 -20.10 10.13 -18.01
C ALA A 947 -18.69 10.19 -18.62
N ASN A 948 -17.69 9.73 -17.88
CA ASN A 948 -16.29 9.72 -18.29
C ASN A 948 -15.78 8.30 -18.50
N MET A 949 -15.19 8.06 -19.67
CA MET A 949 -14.39 6.87 -19.96
C MET A 949 -12.91 7.25 -19.95
N SER A 950 -12.09 6.47 -19.23
CA SER A 950 -10.64 6.67 -19.18
C SER A 950 -9.87 5.35 -19.27
N ALA A 951 -8.57 5.40 -19.55
CA ALA A 951 -7.76 4.18 -19.54
C ALA A 951 -7.47 3.68 -18.12
N PHE A 952 -7.02 4.56 -17.22
CA PHE A 952 -6.47 4.19 -15.91
C PHE A 952 -7.28 4.65 -14.70
N GLY A 953 -8.41 5.34 -14.91
CA GLY A 953 -9.24 5.88 -13.82
C GLY A 953 -8.91 7.33 -13.49
N SER A 954 -9.72 7.92 -12.62
CA SER A 954 -9.60 9.32 -12.18
C SER A 954 -8.51 9.53 -11.10
N GLN A 955 -7.96 8.46 -10.55
CA GLN A 955 -7.01 8.47 -9.44
C GLN A 955 -5.68 7.82 -9.83
N GLY A 956 -4.63 8.15 -9.06
CA GLY A 956 -3.29 7.58 -9.22
C GLY A 956 -2.42 8.30 -10.26
N PRO A 957 -1.12 7.95 -10.32
CA PRO A 957 -0.12 8.67 -11.12
C PRO A 957 -0.33 8.57 -12.63
N TRP A 958 -1.13 7.60 -13.11
CA TRP A 958 -1.40 7.40 -14.53
C TRP A 958 -2.78 7.90 -14.96
N SER A 959 -3.54 8.54 -14.06
CA SER A 959 -4.86 9.11 -14.35
C SER A 959 -4.88 10.03 -15.57
N GLY A 960 -3.80 10.80 -15.79
CA GLY A 960 -3.64 11.69 -16.96
C GLY A 960 -3.09 11.03 -18.22
N ARG A 961 -2.72 9.74 -18.20
CA ARG A 961 -2.07 9.07 -19.33
C ARG A 961 -3.08 8.62 -20.40
N ARG A 962 -2.60 8.52 -21.64
CA ARG A 962 -3.36 7.94 -22.77
C ARG A 962 -3.33 6.42 -22.67
N GLY A 963 -4.41 5.75 -23.03
CA GLY A 963 -4.41 4.30 -23.11
C GLY A 963 -5.52 3.79 -24.02
N TYR A 964 -5.36 2.53 -24.41
CA TYR A 964 -6.28 1.74 -25.22
C TYR A 964 -6.34 0.35 -24.58
N ASP A 965 -7.40 -0.41 -24.84
CA ASP A 965 -7.60 -1.74 -24.27
C ASP A 965 -6.34 -2.62 -24.38
N SER A 966 -5.82 -2.82 -25.59
CA SER A 966 -4.59 -3.60 -25.81
C SER A 966 -3.37 -3.14 -24.99
N LEU A 967 -3.26 -1.83 -24.69
CA LEU A 967 -2.17 -1.29 -23.86
C LEU A 967 -2.41 -1.55 -22.38
N VAL A 968 -3.65 -1.43 -21.92
CA VAL A 968 -4.03 -1.80 -20.55
C VAL A 968 -3.81 -3.30 -20.33
N GLN A 969 -4.16 -4.16 -21.27
CA GLN A 969 -3.84 -5.59 -21.19
C GLN A 969 -2.32 -5.84 -21.11
N THR A 970 -1.52 -5.07 -21.85
CA THR A 970 -0.06 -5.20 -21.90
C THR A 970 0.60 -4.79 -20.59
N CYS A 971 0.24 -3.62 -20.05
CA CYS A 971 0.88 -3.11 -18.84
C CYS A 971 0.38 -3.76 -17.55
N SER A 972 -0.76 -4.44 -17.59
CA SER A 972 -1.43 -4.98 -16.40
C SER A 972 -1.10 -6.42 -16.04
N GLY A 973 -0.35 -7.16 -16.87
CA GLY A 973 -0.11 -8.59 -16.66
C GLY A 973 -0.99 -9.52 -17.46
N MET A 974 -2.13 -9.05 -18.01
CA MET A 974 -3.08 -9.92 -18.71
C MET A 974 -2.45 -10.66 -19.89
N ASN A 975 -1.66 -9.98 -20.72
CA ASN A 975 -1.10 -10.63 -21.90
C ASN A 975 -0.04 -11.69 -21.58
N ILE A 976 0.75 -11.50 -20.52
CA ILE A 976 1.68 -12.55 -20.06
C ILE A 976 0.89 -13.74 -19.55
N SER A 977 -0.09 -13.50 -18.67
CA SER A 977 -0.90 -14.57 -18.09
C SER A 977 -1.67 -15.37 -19.15
N GLU A 978 -2.22 -14.71 -20.17
CA GLU A 978 -2.89 -15.37 -21.29
C GLU A 978 -1.94 -16.25 -22.11
N ALA A 979 -0.69 -15.79 -22.31
CA ALA A 979 0.33 -16.54 -23.04
C ALA A 979 0.81 -17.77 -22.25
N GLU A 980 0.99 -17.63 -20.94
CA GLU A 980 1.34 -18.72 -20.03
C GLU A 980 0.28 -19.82 -20.05
N HIS A 981 -1.02 -19.46 -19.98
CA HIS A 981 -2.12 -20.43 -20.04
C HIS A 981 -2.23 -21.11 -21.41
N ALA A 982 -1.97 -20.38 -22.51
CA ALA A 982 -1.97 -20.96 -23.84
C ALA A 982 -0.83 -21.98 -24.03
N GLY A 983 0.26 -21.89 -23.25
CA GLY A 983 1.35 -22.87 -23.23
C GLY A 983 2.19 -22.93 -24.52
N LYS A 984 2.14 -21.90 -25.37
CA LYS A 984 2.83 -21.86 -26.68
C LYS A 984 4.22 -21.21 -26.65
N GLY A 985 4.69 -20.77 -25.49
CA GLY A 985 5.99 -20.09 -25.34
C GLY A 985 6.04 -18.69 -25.95
N GLU A 986 4.88 -18.09 -26.24
CA GLU A 986 4.77 -16.70 -26.69
C GLU A 986 5.03 -15.74 -25.52
N PRO A 987 5.67 -14.57 -25.71
CA PRO A 987 5.94 -13.63 -24.61
C PRO A 987 4.68 -12.93 -24.09
N ALA A 988 3.67 -12.78 -24.95
CA ALA A 988 2.43 -12.08 -24.65
C ALA A 988 1.34 -12.49 -25.66
N ARG A 989 0.12 -12.70 -25.18
CA ARG A 989 -1.04 -13.08 -25.98
C ARG A 989 -2.20 -12.11 -25.73
N PRO A 990 -2.69 -11.38 -26.74
CA PRO A 990 -3.86 -10.52 -26.60
C PRO A 990 -5.14 -11.35 -26.45
N THR A 991 -6.15 -10.82 -25.78
CA THR A 991 -7.49 -11.42 -25.78
C THR A 991 -8.10 -11.40 -27.19
N PRO A 992 -9.03 -12.32 -27.52
CA PRO A 992 -9.61 -12.44 -28.88
C PRO A 992 -10.42 -11.23 -29.35
N CYS A 993 -10.82 -10.35 -28.44
CA CYS A 993 -11.52 -9.09 -28.71
C CYS A 993 -11.02 -7.97 -27.79
N GLN A 994 -11.46 -6.73 -28.03
CA GLN A 994 -11.23 -5.61 -27.10
C GLN A 994 -12.25 -5.70 -25.94
N ALA A 995 -12.06 -6.71 -25.09
CA ALA A 995 -13.01 -7.06 -24.03
C ALA A 995 -13.17 -5.95 -22.98
N LEU A 996 -12.10 -5.20 -22.70
CA LEU A 996 -12.12 -4.10 -21.74
C LEU A 996 -12.89 -2.90 -22.29
N ASP A 997 -12.70 -2.59 -23.58
CA ASP A 997 -13.43 -1.52 -24.25
C ASP A 997 -14.93 -1.83 -24.31
N HIS A 998 -15.29 -3.05 -24.74
CA HIS A 998 -16.68 -3.45 -24.88
C HIS A 998 -17.42 -3.49 -23.53
N ALA A 999 -16.86 -4.18 -22.53
CA ALA A 999 -17.46 -4.21 -21.20
C ALA A 999 -17.49 -2.83 -20.55
N GLY A 1000 -16.43 -2.02 -20.71
CA GLY A 1000 -16.37 -0.66 -20.23
C GLY A 1000 -17.48 0.23 -20.81
N GLY A 1001 -17.77 0.11 -22.11
CA GLY A 1001 -18.84 0.86 -22.76
C GLY A 1001 -20.23 0.50 -22.24
N TYR A 1002 -20.55 -0.79 -22.09
CA TYR A 1002 -21.82 -1.24 -21.51
C TYR A 1002 -21.96 -0.87 -20.03
N TRP A 1003 -20.88 -0.94 -19.26
CA TRP A 1003 -20.88 -0.52 -17.87
C TRP A 1003 -20.99 1.00 -17.70
N LEU A 1004 -20.41 1.79 -18.61
CA LEU A 1004 -20.63 3.24 -18.63
C LEU A 1004 -22.10 3.56 -18.94
N ALA A 1005 -22.72 2.86 -19.89
CA ALA A 1005 -24.16 3.00 -20.17
C ALA A 1005 -25.01 2.60 -18.95
N THR A 1006 -24.67 1.49 -18.28
CA THR A 1006 -25.31 1.05 -17.04
C THR A 1006 -25.21 2.13 -15.96
N GLY A 1007 -24.03 2.71 -15.76
CA GLY A 1007 -23.80 3.79 -14.82
C GLY A 1007 -24.60 5.06 -15.16
N VAL A 1008 -24.69 5.43 -16.44
CA VAL A 1008 -25.55 6.54 -16.91
C VAL A 1008 -27.02 6.28 -16.58
N ILE A 1009 -27.52 5.08 -16.86
CA ILE A 1009 -28.92 4.72 -16.60
C ILE A 1009 -29.20 4.64 -15.09
N ALA A 1010 -28.24 4.14 -14.30
CA ALA A 1010 -28.32 4.14 -12.85
C ALA A 1010 -28.33 5.57 -12.27
N ALA A 1011 -27.49 6.46 -12.81
CA ALA A 1011 -27.47 7.87 -12.46
C ALA A 1011 -28.78 8.57 -12.88
N LEU A 1012 -29.39 8.18 -14.00
CA LEU A 1012 -30.71 8.67 -14.41
C LEU A 1012 -31.81 8.25 -13.42
N TYR A 1013 -31.78 6.98 -12.98
CA TYR A 1013 -32.69 6.49 -11.94
C TYR A 1013 -32.50 7.26 -10.62
N LYS A 1014 -31.24 7.45 -10.19
CA LYS A 1014 -30.91 8.20 -8.98
C LYS A 1014 -31.29 9.66 -9.08
N ARG A 1015 -31.04 10.33 -10.21
CA ARG A 1015 -31.50 11.70 -10.46
C ARG A 1015 -33.03 11.81 -10.35
N ALA A 1016 -33.76 10.86 -10.92
CA ALA A 1016 -35.22 10.87 -10.88
C ALA A 1016 -35.78 10.66 -9.47
N THR A 1017 -35.10 9.88 -8.62
CA THR A 1017 -35.59 9.46 -7.30
C THR A 1017 -34.97 10.21 -6.11
N LEU A 1018 -33.76 10.74 -6.28
CA LEU A 1018 -32.95 11.40 -5.24
C LEU A 1018 -32.54 12.83 -5.62
N GLY A 1019 -32.69 13.23 -6.89
CA GLY A 1019 -32.30 14.56 -7.39
C GLY A 1019 -30.80 14.75 -7.62
N GLY A 1020 -30.42 15.97 -8.01
CA GLY A 1020 -29.03 16.41 -8.21
C GLY A 1020 -28.38 16.05 -9.55
N SER A 1021 -27.19 16.58 -9.79
CA SER A 1021 -26.29 16.17 -10.88
C SER A 1021 -25.41 14.99 -10.46
N TRP A 1022 -25.01 14.18 -11.43
CA TRP A 1022 -24.27 12.94 -11.17
C TRP A 1022 -23.09 12.80 -12.13
N ARG A 1023 -21.99 12.26 -11.60
CA ARG A 1023 -20.83 11.84 -12.37
C ARG A 1023 -20.75 10.32 -12.40
N VAL A 1024 -20.45 9.77 -13.56
CA VAL A 1024 -20.20 8.35 -13.78
C VAL A 1024 -18.79 8.19 -14.33
N ASP A 1025 -17.93 7.47 -13.62
CA ASP A 1025 -16.57 7.20 -14.06
C ASP A 1025 -16.36 5.69 -14.25
N VAL A 1026 -15.91 5.30 -15.45
CA VAL A 1026 -15.49 3.92 -15.77
C VAL A 1026 -14.09 3.98 -16.38
N SER A 1027 -13.25 3.00 -16.06
CA SER A 1027 -11.92 2.89 -16.67
C SER A 1027 -11.62 1.49 -17.18
N LEU A 1028 -10.86 1.42 -18.29
CA LEU A 1028 -10.41 0.14 -18.86
C LEU A 1028 -9.59 -0.67 -17.85
N ALA A 1029 -8.77 -0.01 -17.03
CA ALA A 1029 -8.03 -0.67 -15.97
C ALA A 1029 -8.93 -1.18 -14.83
N GLY A 1030 -10.04 -0.49 -14.53
CA GLY A 1030 -11.08 -1.00 -13.63
C GLY A 1030 -11.78 -2.24 -14.20
N VAL A 1031 -12.08 -2.23 -15.50
CA VAL A 1031 -12.62 -3.40 -16.22
C VAL A 1031 -11.66 -4.57 -16.21
N MET A 1032 -10.37 -4.31 -16.47
CA MET A 1032 -9.31 -5.30 -16.40
C MET A 1032 -9.23 -5.93 -15.00
N LYS A 1033 -9.23 -5.09 -13.96
CA LYS A 1033 -9.14 -5.55 -12.57
C LYS A 1033 -10.33 -6.44 -12.21
N TYR A 1034 -11.53 -6.09 -12.68
CA TYR A 1034 -12.73 -6.89 -12.49
C TYR A 1034 -12.65 -8.21 -13.27
N LEU A 1035 -12.29 -8.20 -14.56
CA LEU A 1035 -12.15 -9.42 -15.38
C LEU A 1035 -11.09 -10.36 -14.79
N ARG A 1036 -9.95 -9.84 -14.34
CA ARG A 1036 -8.92 -10.62 -13.62
C ARG A 1036 -9.50 -11.30 -12.38
N SER A 1037 -10.37 -10.60 -11.62
CA SER A 1037 -11.00 -11.17 -10.42
C SER A 1037 -12.02 -12.27 -10.71
N LEU A 1038 -12.54 -12.39 -11.94
CA LEU A 1038 -13.41 -13.50 -12.34
C LEU A 1038 -12.64 -14.82 -12.52
N GLY A 1039 -11.32 -14.79 -12.37
CA GLY A 1039 -10.43 -15.92 -12.61
C GLY A 1039 -10.26 -16.26 -14.09
N GLN A 1040 -9.46 -17.29 -14.34
CA GLN A 1040 -9.24 -17.89 -15.66
C GLN A 1040 -9.71 -19.34 -15.63
N TYR A 1041 -10.09 -19.86 -16.79
CA TYR A 1041 -10.35 -21.28 -16.95
C TYR A 1041 -9.05 -22.09 -16.75
N PRO A 1042 -9.13 -23.29 -16.14
CA PRO A 1042 -7.94 -24.09 -15.85
C PRO A 1042 -7.30 -24.67 -17.11
N ALA A 1043 -5.97 -24.65 -17.18
CA ALA A 1043 -5.17 -25.22 -18.27
C ALA A 1043 -5.57 -24.66 -19.66
N ALA A 1044 -5.71 -25.52 -20.67
CA ALA A 1044 -6.08 -25.12 -22.04
C ALA A 1044 -7.58 -24.84 -22.23
N THR A 1045 -8.39 -25.02 -21.18
CA THR A 1045 -9.83 -24.79 -21.22
C THR A 1045 -10.11 -23.36 -21.68
N GLY A 1046 -11.03 -23.21 -22.64
CA GLY A 1046 -11.34 -21.93 -23.26
C GLY A 1046 -10.69 -21.75 -24.63
N PHE A 1047 -9.41 -22.10 -24.80
CA PHE A 1047 -8.72 -22.00 -26.09
C PHE A 1047 -9.21 -23.00 -27.15
N GLU A 1048 -9.95 -24.02 -26.74
CA GLU A 1048 -10.53 -25.06 -27.59
C GLU A 1048 -11.80 -24.59 -28.32
N VAL A 1049 -12.38 -23.47 -27.88
CA VAL A 1049 -13.63 -22.93 -28.45
C VAL A 1049 -13.34 -22.20 -29.76
N LYS A 1050 -14.23 -22.40 -30.75
CA LYS A 1050 -14.15 -21.74 -32.05
C LYS A 1050 -14.25 -20.22 -31.90
N ASP A 1051 -13.36 -19.48 -32.55
CA ASP A 1051 -13.46 -18.02 -32.65
C ASP A 1051 -14.41 -17.56 -33.77
N TYR A 1052 -14.85 -16.30 -33.69
CA TYR A 1052 -15.60 -15.61 -34.74
C TYR A 1052 -14.68 -14.60 -35.43
N GLU A 1053 -13.84 -15.05 -36.36
CA GLU A 1053 -12.84 -14.20 -37.02
C GLU A 1053 -13.42 -13.40 -38.18
N LYS A 1054 -14.46 -13.95 -38.82
CA LYS A 1054 -15.10 -13.39 -40.01
C LYS A 1054 -16.63 -13.59 -39.96
N PRO A 1055 -17.41 -12.80 -40.72
CA PRO A 1055 -18.87 -12.86 -40.69
C PRO A 1055 -19.46 -14.26 -40.93
N GLU A 1056 -18.81 -15.10 -41.74
CA GLU A 1056 -19.27 -16.46 -42.07
C GLU A 1056 -19.20 -17.43 -40.87
N ASP A 1057 -18.47 -17.08 -39.81
CA ASP A 1057 -18.43 -17.88 -38.58
C ASP A 1057 -19.68 -17.70 -37.71
N VAL A 1058 -20.49 -16.68 -37.99
CA VAL A 1058 -21.64 -16.26 -37.19
C VAL A 1058 -22.95 -16.73 -37.85
N ARG A 1059 -23.91 -17.16 -37.03
CA ARG A 1059 -25.23 -17.57 -37.52
C ARG A 1059 -26.00 -16.37 -38.08
N ASN A 1060 -26.55 -16.50 -39.28
CA ASN A 1060 -27.31 -15.44 -39.98
C ASN A 1060 -28.43 -14.79 -39.14
N VAL A 1061 -29.04 -15.52 -38.20
CA VAL A 1061 -30.10 -15.03 -37.31
C VAL A 1061 -29.65 -13.93 -36.35
N LEU A 1062 -28.34 -13.76 -36.14
CA LEU A 1062 -27.77 -12.72 -35.27
C LEU A 1062 -27.49 -11.41 -36.02
N PHE A 1063 -27.58 -11.43 -37.35
CA PHE A 1063 -27.43 -10.23 -38.16
C PHE A 1063 -28.76 -9.52 -38.39
N GLU A 1064 -28.68 -8.22 -38.66
CA GLU A 1064 -29.70 -7.45 -39.34
C GLU A 1064 -29.08 -6.74 -40.56
N THR A 1065 -29.87 -6.50 -41.59
CA THR A 1065 -29.45 -5.73 -42.77
C THR A 1065 -30.27 -4.45 -42.86
N ARG A 1066 -29.60 -3.31 -42.98
CA ARG A 1066 -30.20 -1.98 -43.05
C ARG A 1066 -29.47 -1.13 -44.09
N GLU A 1067 -30.21 -0.22 -44.72
CA GLU A 1067 -29.60 0.80 -45.59
C GLU A 1067 -28.98 1.91 -44.75
N THR A 1068 -27.77 2.34 -45.15
CA THR A 1068 -26.98 3.36 -44.45
C THR A 1068 -26.55 4.47 -45.42
N GLY A 1069 -25.95 5.53 -44.91
CA GLY A 1069 -25.32 6.56 -45.75
C GLY A 1069 -24.10 6.08 -46.55
N PHE A 1070 -23.69 4.81 -46.36
CA PHE A 1070 -22.55 4.18 -47.03
C PHE A 1070 -22.94 2.96 -47.88
N GLY A 1071 -24.25 2.70 -48.05
CA GLY A 1071 -24.76 1.51 -48.73
C GLY A 1071 -25.41 0.50 -47.77
N SER A 1072 -25.62 -0.71 -48.26
CA SER A 1072 -26.31 -1.77 -47.52
C SER A 1072 -25.38 -2.39 -46.48
N MET A 1073 -25.73 -2.28 -45.20
CA MET A 1073 -24.93 -2.78 -44.09
C MET A 1073 -25.60 -3.97 -43.43
N THR A 1074 -24.90 -5.09 -43.36
CA THR A 1074 -25.28 -6.25 -42.56
C THR A 1074 -24.41 -6.29 -41.30
N ALA A 1075 -25.03 -6.19 -40.12
CA ALA A 1075 -24.31 -6.04 -38.86
C ALA A 1075 -25.00 -6.80 -37.72
N ILE A 1076 -24.26 -7.10 -36.66
CA ILE A 1076 -24.80 -7.80 -35.48
C ILE A 1076 -25.89 -6.94 -34.84
N ARG A 1077 -27.09 -7.51 -34.64
CA ARG A 1077 -28.19 -6.84 -33.94
C ARG A 1077 -27.87 -6.76 -32.43
N HIS A 1078 -28.56 -5.91 -31.68
CA HIS A 1078 -28.35 -5.85 -30.24
C HIS A 1078 -28.77 -7.17 -29.57
N SER A 1079 -27.96 -7.66 -28.62
CA SER A 1079 -28.17 -8.99 -28.05
C SER A 1079 -29.25 -9.08 -27.00
N ALA A 1080 -29.58 -7.98 -26.33
CA ALA A 1080 -30.65 -7.94 -25.36
C ALA A 1080 -32.04 -7.87 -26.00
N ARG A 1081 -33.00 -8.54 -25.37
CA ARG A 1081 -34.44 -8.42 -25.62
C ARG A 1081 -35.12 -7.96 -24.35
N VAL A 1082 -36.12 -7.11 -24.49
CA VAL A 1082 -36.94 -6.61 -23.37
C VAL A 1082 -38.40 -6.83 -23.73
N ASP A 1083 -39.12 -7.60 -22.92
CA ASP A 1083 -40.50 -7.99 -23.23
C ASP A 1083 -41.43 -6.78 -23.39
N GLY A 1084 -42.16 -6.74 -24.51
CA GLY A 1084 -43.09 -5.66 -24.82
C GLY A 1084 -42.45 -4.32 -25.16
N VAL A 1085 -41.12 -4.25 -25.30
CA VAL A 1085 -40.37 -3.02 -25.61
C VAL A 1085 -39.45 -3.23 -26.80
N GLU A 1086 -39.39 -2.26 -27.71
CA GLU A 1086 -38.51 -2.32 -28.87
C GLU A 1086 -37.04 -2.06 -28.45
N VAL A 1087 -36.13 -2.88 -28.99
CA VAL A 1087 -34.68 -2.76 -28.76
C VAL A 1087 -33.95 -2.86 -30.10
N GLY A 1088 -33.05 -1.91 -30.38
CA GLY A 1088 -32.30 -1.81 -31.62
C GLY A 1088 -32.13 -0.37 -32.09
N TRP A 1089 -31.41 -0.18 -33.19
CA TRP A 1089 -31.04 1.14 -33.70
C TRP A 1089 -31.95 1.59 -34.84
N ASP A 1090 -32.49 2.81 -34.75
CA ASP A 1090 -33.36 3.38 -35.80
C ASP A 1090 -32.57 4.27 -36.77
N VAL A 1091 -31.60 5.02 -36.25
CA VAL A 1091 -30.72 5.88 -37.04
C VAL A 1091 -29.54 5.04 -37.51
N MET A 1092 -29.29 5.02 -38.83
CA MET A 1092 -28.18 4.28 -39.42
C MET A 1092 -26.99 5.20 -39.72
N PRO A 1093 -25.76 4.68 -39.68
CA PRO A 1093 -24.55 5.47 -39.84
C PRO A 1093 -24.50 6.17 -41.21
N LYS A 1094 -23.97 7.39 -41.23
CA LYS A 1094 -23.73 8.19 -42.45
C LYS A 1094 -22.42 8.97 -42.30
N PRO A 1095 -21.91 9.63 -43.38
CA PRO A 1095 -20.68 10.41 -43.30
C PRO A 1095 -20.68 11.38 -42.11
N LEU A 1096 -19.55 11.46 -41.39
CA LEU A 1096 -19.44 12.31 -40.20
C LEU A 1096 -19.82 13.76 -40.55
N GLY A 1097 -20.70 14.37 -39.74
CA GLY A 1097 -21.15 15.74 -39.95
C GLY A 1097 -22.36 15.88 -40.88
N SER A 1098 -23.01 14.79 -41.28
CA SER A 1098 -24.21 14.81 -42.13
C SER A 1098 -25.50 15.16 -41.38
N ASP A 1099 -25.47 15.40 -40.07
CA ASP A 1099 -26.62 15.82 -39.27
C ASP A 1099 -26.51 17.29 -38.83
N SER A 1100 -27.65 17.92 -38.60
CA SER A 1100 -27.72 19.23 -37.93
C SER A 1100 -27.56 19.09 -36.42
N PRO A 1101 -26.88 20.05 -35.74
CA PRO A 1101 -26.73 20.07 -34.28
C PRO A 1101 -28.02 20.56 -33.59
N GLU A 1102 -29.09 19.78 -33.70
CA GLU A 1102 -30.45 20.06 -33.19
C GLU A 1102 -31.06 18.78 -32.60
N TRP A 1103 -31.94 18.88 -31.60
CA TRP A 1103 -32.66 17.71 -31.06
C TRP A 1103 -33.82 17.31 -31.97
N ILE A 1104 -34.16 16.02 -31.98
CA ILE A 1104 -35.41 15.57 -32.61
C ILE A 1104 -36.60 16.07 -31.77
N HIS A 1105 -37.63 16.60 -32.44
CA HIS A 1105 -38.83 17.17 -31.82
C HIS A 1105 -39.86 16.12 -31.41
#